data_AF-A0A9P6W054-F1
#
_entry.id   AF-A0A9P6W054-F1
#
_cell.length_a   1.000
_cell.length_b   1.000
_cell.length_c   1.000
_cell.angle_alpha   90.00
_cell.angle_beta   90.00
_cell.angle_gamma   90.00
#
_symmetry.space_group_name_H-M   'P 1'
#
loop_
_entity.id
_entity.type
_entity.pdbx_description
1 polymer ?
#
loop_
_entity_poly.entity_id
_entity_poly.type
_entity_poly.pdbx_seq_one_letter_code
_entity_poly.pdbx_strand_id
1 'polypeptide(L)'
;MAPRPLLAVHGRALAQLHTALSAAAFAVALVVGLTLHYRKIVKNQYYGYPQEWFPSVSATVGDWFPERNLFQLLIALTSGPRFLLVLVTYVAHRQLRPASRLPGTLAIVGILRALMCGGWVFVTSTDHGAVHDVCMVSYIVLNLPYMILHTILTPKTGPAATRAKMFRRTLGSSFFGALVPLVYYYLQHKQHRVAGAYSIYALVEWSLIVLDVAFDSVAILDFPDSATGPNQALQISISYADKDLFPGVAATVGHDGVSKIYVAPTGSDGKCAPPGRFATALAKVDLATAGTRHFAADVYLGFLFWTSVTALGPMIFYSAVWAMGLSGDEILLFCCISPFFLLFPPLRSWFARPGIANLGVLIAVASVYAGDTDGEAGASEGEGAARLRWTGLGLAWATMGHVASWWHVRMDDRMLENRTTTLLLGLVLSTVVKFANFSLNPLWPFMRTSPDPKLENGGWNTCGFVIGLFAYLDTVIRRPRVTVAAAPASDSGTGSSSTAPAARPSFLGAVGSIIGFASSFFLLHWLFTDSGTIIAWSFDGYPASGPFAFPHGLLTISALALGVVLSPLHHSLRIASSWLAYGVACGSAALLYSQTYWTAFFPGCLLGVYAVSTFPAFLFSVLFHSPRGPALTFGTAFFLYVILQLASTWPVAYAFVPAGWILRERTDIVVGIVLGGIGLGVVALPRNASATPPLPASRPSRGLSKRINGSVLCLLLAGTLVLIYRAPGFFAPGVPYRPEERVVTAAIWTVHFGLDGRMWESQRRMADFMRDAEVDIIGLLETDNHRIVGGNRELTQWMAHSLNMPYTDLGPGPHKNTWGCVLISKYPILRSSHHLLPSPHGELAPAIHATLDVYGVEVDVVVAHNGQEEDPLDRELQSKELSRIMGSRWPTPTIFLGYLVTHPHAERPAPYKFVTEDASMLDIAPNDNDRWCQYILYRGVHRVAYARVNRGSDPSVTDSEVQVGKFVVPLLGAEGSSYTIKAEAALSAIRSSPDFNASDPSQLRVPPIPLDEYVSHLHSSPAPAGTEPDRTVWTPERYMPESLHFPKQFSGDGVNGHRYIVLTGQQGEYAPNYFMRDDEKEWRRLQELDDLRREAAGCPVQ
;
A
#
# COMPACT_ATOMS: atom_id res chain seq x y z
N MET A 1 -22.79 -5.09 -48.49
CA MET A 1 -23.79 -4.95 -47.40
C MET A 1 -23.42 -3.73 -46.59
N ALA A 2 -24.32 -2.72 -46.49
CA ALA A 2 -24.08 -1.59 -45.59
C ALA A 2 -24.02 -2.08 -44.14
N PRO A 3 -23.06 -1.64 -43.32
CA PRO A 3 -22.94 -2.09 -41.94
C PRO A 3 -24.18 -1.67 -41.14
N ARG A 4 -24.84 -2.63 -40.49
CA ARG A 4 -25.89 -2.34 -39.50
C ARG A 4 -25.25 -1.70 -38.25
N PRO A 5 -25.81 -0.61 -37.70
CA PRO A 5 -25.30 -0.01 -36.47
C PRO A 5 -25.46 -0.98 -35.29
N LEU A 6 -24.43 -1.07 -34.44
CA LEU A 6 -24.42 -1.89 -33.21
C LEU A 6 -25.44 -1.42 -32.16
N LEU A 7 -25.76 -0.13 -32.16
CA LEU A 7 -26.77 0.50 -31.30
C LEU A 7 -27.33 1.73 -32.03
N ALA A 8 -28.64 1.93 -32.02
CA ALA A 8 -29.29 3.12 -32.54
C ALA A 8 -30.23 3.68 -31.47
N VAL A 9 -29.82 4.77 -30.82
CA VAL A 9 -30.65 5.47 -29.82
C VAL A 9 -31.25 6.71 -30.46
N HIS A 10 -32.57 6.85 -30.37
CA HIS A 10 -33.29 8.02 -30.88
C HIS A 10 -33.08 9.22 -29.93
N GLY A 11 -32.58 10.35 -30.44
CA GLY A 11 -32.31 11.55 -29.65
C GLY A 11 -33.53 12.09 -28.89
N ARG A 12 -34.75 11.87 -29.40
CA ARG A 12 -35.99 12.22 -28.72
C ARG A 12 -36.26 11.35 -27.49
N ALA A 13 -36.10 10.04 -27.60
CA ALA A 13 -36.29 9.09 -26.51
C ALA A 13 -35.29 9.38 -25.37
N LEU A 14 -34.07 9.79 -25.72
CA LEU A 14 -33.06 10.23 -24.77
C LEU A 14 -33.48 11.49 -24.00
N ALA A 15 -34.00 12.50 -24.71
CA ALA A 15 -34.48 13.73 -24.08
C ALA A 15 -35.73 13.48 -23.20
N GLN A 16 -36.62 12.59 -23.63
CA GLN A 16 -37.79 12.15 -22.85
C GLN A 16 -37.36 11.41 -21.59
N LEU A 17 -36.40 10.48 -21.69
CA LEU A 17 -35.88 9.72 -20.55
C LEU A 17 -35.21 10.63 -19.52
N HIS A 18 -34.35 11.55 -19.97
CA HIS A 18 -33.74 12.56 -19.10
C HIS A 18 -34.81 13.39 -18.36
N THR A 19 -35.80 13.90 -19.11
CA THR A 19 -36.85 14.75 -18.54
C THR A 19 -37.71 13.99 -17.54
N ALA A 20 -38.09 12.75 -17.86
CA ALA A 20 -38.91 11.91 -16.99
C ALA A 20 -38.18 11.56 -15.68
N LEU A 21 -36.91 11.14 -15.76
CA LEU A 21 -36.12 10.80 -14.58
C LEU A 21 -35.85 12.04 -13.70
N SER A 22 -35.53 13.18 -14.32
CA SER A 22 -35.33 14.45 -13.58
C SER A 22 -36.60 14.88 -12.85
N ALA A 23 -37.74 14.88 -13.53
CA ALA A 23 -39.01 15.25 -12.92
C ALA A 23 -39.43 14.25 -11.83
N ALA A 24 -39.23 12.94 -12.06
CA ALA A 24 -39.51 11.90 -11.08
C ALA A 24 -38.66 12.06 -9.82
N ALA A 25 -37.37 12.41 -9.94
CA ALA A 25 -36.49 12.62 -8.79
C ALA A 25 -37.07 13.65 -7.81
N PHE A 26 -37.42 14.83 -8.33
CA PHE A 26 -37.96 15.93 -7.54
C PHE A 26 -39.38 15.64 -7.02
N ALA A 27 -40.25 15.04 -7.84
CA ALA A 27 -41.62 14.72 -7.45
C ALA A 27 -41.67 13.63 -6.36
N VAL A 28 -40.89 12.56 -6.50
CA VAL A 28 -40.81 11.49 -5.51
C VAL A 28 -40.26 12.02 -4.19
N ALA A 29 -39.19 12.81 -4.24
CA ALA A 29 -38.62 13.42 -3.03
C ALA A 29 -39.64 14.29 -2.29
N LEU A 30 -40.38 15.15 -3.02
CA LEU A 30 -41.41 16.01 -2.43
C LEU A 30 -42.57 15.21 -1.84
N VAL A 31 -43.11 14.22 -2.56
CA VAL A 31 -44.23 13.40 -2.08
C VAL A 31 -43.83 12.59 -0.84
N VAL A 32 -42.65 11.97 -0.86
CA VAL A 32 -42.16 11.18 0.27
C VAL A 32 -41.83 12.09 1.46
N GLY A 33 -41.17 13.22 1.23
CA GLY A 33 -40.88 14.20 2.29
C GLY A 33 -42.14 14.78 2.93
N LEU A 34 -43.15 15.14 2.13
CA LEU A 34 -44.44 15.66 2.64
C LEU A 34 -45.25 14.59 3.38
N THR A 35 -45.09 13.30 3.06
CA THR A 35 -45.84 12.21 3.73
C THR A 35 -45.17 11.74 5.01
N LEU A 36 -43.83 11.63 5.03
CA LEU A 36 -43.09 11.08 6.16
C LEU A 36 -42.57 12.15 7.13
N HIS A 37 -42.07 13.27 6.59
CA HIS A 37 -41.27 14.23 7.36
C HIS A 37 -41.78 15.67 7.29
N TYR A 38 -43.06 15.90 6.95
CA TYR A 38 -43.65 17.24 6.74
C TYR A 38 -43.20 18.30 7.76
N ARG A 39 -43.44 18.08 9.06
CA ARG A 39 -43.11 19.06 10.11
C ARG A 39 -41.61 19.32 10.26
N LYS A 40 -40.75 18.37 9.85
CA LYS A 40 -39.30 18.49 9.91
C LYS A 40 -38.77 19.30 8.73
N ILE A 41 -39.26 19.06 7.52
CA ILE A 41 -38.77 19.71 6.28
C ILE A 41 -39.30 21.13 6.08
N VAL A 42 -40.44 21.49 6.68
CA VAL A 42 -40.95 22.89 6.66
C VAL A 42 -40.31 23.78 7.72
N LYS A 43 -39.52 23.21 8.64
CA LYS A 43 -38.87 23.96 9.71
C LYS A 43 -37.66 24.72 9.18
N ASN A 44 -37.53 26.00 9.53
CA ASN A 44 -36.32 26.79 9.29
C ASN A 44 -35.58 27.06 10.61
N GLN A 45 -34.56 27.92 10.58
CA GLN A 45 -33.73 28.26 11.75
C GLN A 45 -34.48 28.99 12.88
N TYR A 46 -35.62 29.63 12.59
CA TYR A 46 -36.34 30.50 13.52
C TYR A 46 -37.80 30.06 13.78
N TYR A 47 -38.46 29.47 12.79
CA TYR A 47 -39.88 29.13 12.80
C TYR A 47 -40.12 27.72 12.24
N GLY A 48 -41.26 27.13 12.60
CA GLY A 48 -41.75 25.88 12.05
C GLY A 48 -43.26 25.95 11.80
N TYR A 49 -43.89 24.81 11.62
CA TYR A 49 -45.35 24.75 11.48
C TYR A 49 -46.04 25.27 12.76
N PRO A 50 -47.06 26.15 12.68
CA PRO A 50 -47.86 26.50 11.49
C PRO A 50 -47.39 27.75 10.70
N GLN A 51 -46.38 28.49 11.18
CA GLN A 51 -45.92 29.70 10.51
C GLN A 51 -45.25 29.39 9.17
N GLU A 52 -44.50 28.29 9.12
CA GLU A 52 -43.94 27.74 7.89
C GLU A 52 -44.70 26.47 7.49
N TRP A 53 -45.14 26.43 6.24
CA TRP A 53 -46.11 25.46 5.73
C TRP A 53 -45.67 24.79 4.41
N PHE A 54 -44.59 25.26 3.76
CA PHE A 54 -44.04 24.64 2.56
C PHE A 54 -42.51 24.46 2.64
N PRO A 55 -41.96 23.28 2.27
CA PRO A 55 -40.54 22.98 2.46
C PRO A 55 -39.67 23.46 1.29
N SER A 56 -38.45 23.90 1.58
CA SER A 56 -37.43 24.20 0.56
C SER A 56 -36.97 22.95 -0.18
N VAL A 57 -36.41 23.12 -1.37
CA VAL A 57 -35.83 22.04 -2.17
C VAL A 57 -34.71 21.38 -1.38
N SER A 58 -33.78 22.17 -0.81
CA SER A 58 -32.63 21.66 -0.06
C SER A 58 -33.03 20.83 1.16
N ALA A 59 -34.03 21.28 1.94
CA ALA A 59 -34.52 20.51 3.09
C ALA A 59 -35.22 19.21 2.67
N THR A 60 -35.91 19.22 1.52
CA THR A 60 -36.65 18.06 1.02
C THR A 60 -35.72 16.96 0.48
N VAL A 61 -34.58 17.33 -0.10
CA VAL A 61 -33.69 16.37 -0.77
C VAL A 61 -32.43 16.03 0.00
N GLY A 62 -32.08 16.78 1.05
CA GLY A 62 -30.81 16.68 1.76
C GLY A 62 -30.89 16.07 3.16
N ASP A 63 -32.01 16.24 3.87
CA ASP A 63 -31.98 16.15 5.33
C ASP A 63 -32.37 14.76 5.89
N TRP A 64 -33.28 14.03 5.23
CA TRP A 64 -33.90 12.84 5.83
C TRP A 64 -33.98 11.63 4.90
N PHE A 65 -33.83 10.44 5.51
CA PHE A 65 -34.10 9.15 4.90
C PHE A 65 -35.60 8.82 5.00
N PRO A 66 -36.27 8.27 3.96
CA PRO A 66 -35.72 7.75 2.70
C PRO A 66 -35.75 8.70 1.49
N GLU A 67 -36.38 9.88 1.57
CA GLU A 67 -36.56 10.80 0.45
C GLU A 67 -35.24 11.25 -0.19
N ARG A 68 -34.21 11.51 0.64
CA ARG A 68 -32.83 11.81 0.18
C ARG A 68 -32.28 10.70 -0.72
N ASN A 69 -32.36 9.44 -0.28
CA ASN A 69 -31.77 8.32 -0.99
C ASN A 69 -32.49 8.04 -2.32
N LEU A 70 -33.83 8.15 -2.32
CA LEU A 70 -34.63 8.01 -3.52
C LEU A 70 -34.32 9.12 -4.54
N PHE A 71 -34.14 10.36 -4.08
CA PHE A 71 -33.72 11.47 -4.93
C PHE A 71 -32.34 11.22 -5.54
N GLN A 72 -31.35 10.88 -4.71
CA GLN A 72 -29.97 10.63 -5.15
C GLN A 72 -29.88 9.48 -6.16
N LEU A 73 -30.63 8.39 -5.94
CA LEU A 73 -30.71 7.27 -6.88
C LEU A 73 -31.27 7.71 -8.24
N LEU A 74 -32.38 8.45 -8.26
CA LEU A 74 -33.01 8.91 -9.51
C LEU A 74 -32.15 9.94 -10.26
N ILE A 75 -31.43 10.81 -9.54
CA ILE A 75 -30.45 11.73 -10.15
C ILE A 75 -29.22 10.96 -10.67
N ALA A 76 -28.74 9.93 -9.96
CA ALA A 76 -27.68 9.06 -10.46
C ALA A 76 -28.08 8.40 -11.78
N LEU A 77 -29.31 7.89 -11.89
CA LEU A 77 -29.87 7.33 -13.13
C LEU A 77 -30.03 8.39 -14.23
N THR A 78 -30.31 9.64 -13.87
CA THR A 78 -30.43 10.77 -14.82
C THR A 78 -29.07 11.21 -15.39
N SER A 79 -27.97 10.99 -14.67
CA SER A 79 -26.63 11.47 -15.06
C SER A 79 -26.17 10.95 -16.43
N GLY A 80 -26.36 9.66 -16.70
CA GLY A 80 -26.02 9.04 -18.00
C GLY A 80 -26.75 9.71 -19.17
N PRO A 81 -28.11 9.74 -19.17
CA PRO A 81 -28.90 10.46 -20.15
C PRO A 81 -28.50 11.94 -20.30
N ARG A 82 -28.18 12.63 -19.20
CA ARG A 82 -27.76 14.05 -19.21
C ARG A 82 -26.47 14.27 -20.00
N PHE A 83 -25.41 13.52 -19.70
CA PHE A 83 -24.14 13.68 -20.41
C PHE A 83 -24.26 13.29 -21.89
N LEU A 84 -25.06 12.26 -22.19
CA LEU A 84 -25.33 11.87 -23.57
C LEU A 84 -26.10 12.97 -24.33
N LEU A 85 -27.09 13.62 -23.69
CA LEU A 85 -27.84 14.73 -24.29
C LEU A 85 -26.95 15.93 -24.59
N VAL A 86 -26.00 16.26 -23.71
CA VAL A 86 -24.99 17.32 -23.95
C VAL A 86 -24.12 16.98 -25.15
N LEU A 87 -23.66 15.73 -25.27
CA LEU A 87 -22.86 15.26 -26.40
C LEU A 87 -23.63 15.33 -27.72
N VAL A 88 -24.87 14.84 -27.74
CA VAL A 88 -25.76 14.84 -28.92
C VAL A 88 -26.04 16.27 -29.38
N THR A 89 -26.35 17.16 -28.43
CA THR A 89 -26.62 18.58 -28.69
C THR A 89 -25.38 19.30 -29.24
N TYR A 90 -24.20 19.01 -28.69
CA TYR A 90 -22.93 19.52 -29.20
C TYR A 90 -22.71 19.10 -30.65
N VAL A 91 -22.85 17.80 -30.95
CA VAL A 91 -22.67 17.25 -32.30
C VAL A 91 -23.64 17.94 -33.26
N ALA A 92 -24.95 17.96 -32.95
CA ALA A 92 -25.98 18.54 -33.80
C ALA A 92 -25.72 20.03 -34.12
N HIS A 93 -25.42 20.86 -33.12
CA HIS A 93 -25.14 22.28 -33.35
C HIS A 93 -23.80 22.54 -34.03
N ARG A 94 -22.80 21.70 -33.79
CA ARG A 94 -21.50 21.79 -34.47
C ARG A 94 -21.62 21.52 -35.97
N GLN A 95 -22.55 20.67 -36.39
CA GLN A 95 -22.83 20.43 -37.80
C GLN A 95 -23.50 21.61 -38.50
N LEU A 96 -24.51 22.19 -37.85
CA LEU A 96 -25.23 23.34 -38.40
C LEU A 96 -24.35 24.59 -38.47
N ARG A 97 -23.30 24.68 -37.63
CA ARG A 97 -22.39 25.84 -37.56
C ARG A 97 -20.92 25.42 -37.38
N PRO A 98 -20.26 24.85 -38.41
CA PRO A 98 -18.94 24.24 -38.29
C PRO A 98 -17.82 25.24 -37.96
N ALA A 99 -17.97 26.51 -38.32
CA ALA A 99 -17.01 27.58 -38.04
C ALA A 99 -17.18 28.24 -36.66
N SER A 100 -18.29 28.00 -35.95
CA SER A 100 -18.59 28.68 -34.68
C SER A 100 -18.00 27.95 -33.47
N ARG A 101 -17.40 28.68 -32.53
CA ARG A 101 -16.93 28.12 -31.24
C ARG A 101 -18.06 27.89 -30.23
N LEU A 102 -19.23 28.50 -30.46
CA LEU A 102 -20.36 28.51 -29.53
C LEU A 102 -20.90 27.11 -29.15
N PRO A 103 -20.98 26.10 -30.05
CA PRO A 103 -21.40 24.76 -29.65
C PRO A 103 -20.44 24.11 -28.65
N GLY A 104 -19.13 24.33 -28.80
CA GLY A 104 -18.13 23.82 -27.87
C GLY A 104 -18.23 24.49 -26.50
N THR A 105 -18.46 25.81 -26.48
CA THR A 105 -18.73 26.54 -25.23
C THR A 105 -20.01 26.04 -24.54
N LEU A 106 -21.09 25.78 -25.28
CA LEU A 106 -22.31 25.20 -24.74
C LEU A 106 -22.06 23.81 -24.11
N ALA A 107 -21.24 22.98 -24.76
CA ALA A 107 -20.90 21.65 -24.24
C ALA A 107 -20.13 21.72 -22.92
N ILE A 108 -19.11 22.59 -22.85
CA ILE A 108 -18.31 22.80 -21.64
C ILE A 108 -19.19 23.32 -20.50
N VAL A 109 -19.99 24.36 -20.76
CA VAL A 109 -20.93 24.92 -19.76
C VAL A 109 -21.94 23.85 -19.33
N GLY A 110 -22.43 23.02 -20.26
CA GLY A 110 -23.36 21.94 -19.95
C GLY A 110 -22.76 20.83 -19.08
N ILE A 111 -21.48 20.48 -19.28
CA ILE A 111 -20.74 19.52 -18.43
C ILE A 111 -20.52 20.11 -17.05
N LEU A 112 -19.99 21.34 -16.97
CA LEU A 112 -19.76 22.02 -15.70
C LEU A 112 -21.05 22.16 -14.90
N ARG A 113 -22.16 22.54 -15.56
CA ARG A 113 -23.49 22.59 -14.95
C ARG A 113 -23.91 21.23 -14.39
N ALA A 114 -23.74 20.14 -15.15
CA ALA A 114 -24.09 18.80 -14.68
C ALA A 114 -23.24 18.35 -13.48
N LEU A 115 -21.94 18.68 -13.47
CA LEU A 115 -21.05 18.38 -12.34
C LEU A 115 -21.41 19.18 -11.09
N MET A 116 -21.70 20.48 -11.23
CA MET A 116 -22.14 21.31 -10.11
C MET A 116 -23.48 20.82 -9.55
N CYS A 117 -24.38 20.31 -10.41
CA CYS A 117 -25.61 19.64 -9.98
C CYS A 117 -25.32 18.41 -9.13
N GLY A 118 -24.48 17.49 -9.62
CA GLY A 118 -24.05 16.33 -8.84
C GLY A 118 -23.40 16.73 -7.51
N GLY A 119 -22.59 17.80 -7.52
CA GLY A 119 -21.96 18.35 -6.32
C GLY A 119 -22.96 18.66 -5.20
N TRP A 120 -23.99 19.47 -5.46
CA TRP A 120 -24.96 19.84 -4.41
C TRP A 120 -25.98 18.73 -4.10
N VAL A 121 -26.20 17.78 -5.02
CA VAL A 121 -27.10 16.62 -4.79
C VAL A 121 -26.47 15.55 -3.91
N PHE A 122 -25.19 15.22 -4.12
CA PHE A 122 -24.49 14.17 -3.38
C PHE A 122 -23.75 14.69 -2.14
N VAL A 123 -23.30 15.94 -2.15
CA VAL A 123 -22.83 16.65 -0.95
C VAL A 123 -24.00 17.46 -0.42
N THR A 124 -24.72 16.89 0.54
CA THR A 124 -25.93 17.54 1.07
C THR A 124 -25.58 18.68 2.04
N SER A 125 -26.56 19.54 2.31
CA SER A 125 -26.36 20.69 3.22
C SER A 125 -26.05 20.27 4.66
N THR A 126 -26.50 19.07 5.07
CA THR A 126 -26.19 18.47 6.38
C THR A 126 -24.79 17.89 6.46
N ASP A 127 -24.26 17.34 5.35
CA ASP A 127 -22.95 16.69 5.34
C ASP A 127 -21.82 17.73 5.27
N HIS A 128 -21.93 18.70 4.34
CA HIS A 128 -20.94 19.76 4.18
C HIS A 128 -21.51 21.02 3.52
N GLY A 129 -22.23 21.83 4.32
CA GLY A 129 -22.98 23.02 3.86
C GLY A 129 -22.20 23.98 2.94
N ALA A 130 -20.91 24.25 3.23
CA ALA A 130 -20.13 25.18 2.39
C ALA A 130 -19.89 24.68 0.95
N VAL A 131 -19.67 23.37 0.76
CA VAL A 131 -19.45 22.78 -0.57
C VAL A 131 -20.79 22.68 -1.30
N HIS A 132 -21.84 22.29 -0.59
CA HIS A 132 -23.21 22.30 -1.09
C HIS A 132 -23.60 23.67 -1.66
N ASP A 133 -23.42 24.74 -0.88
CA ASP A 133 -23.77 26.11 -1.27
C ASP A 133 -22.95 26.59 -2.48
N VAL A 134 -21.64 26.33 -2.50
CA VAL A 134 -20.77 26.69 -3.63
C VAL A 134 -21.21 25.98 -4.91
N CYS A 135 -21.52 24.68 -4.84
CA CYS A 135 -22.00 23.91 -5.99
C CYS A 135 -23.39 24.36 -6.45
N MET A 136 -24.31 24.66 -5.53
CA MET A 136 -25.66 25.15 -5.84
C MET A 136 -25.62 26.53 -6.51
N VAL A 137 -24.87 27.49 -5.94
CA VAL A 137 -24.71 28.83 -6.54
C VAL A 137 -24.02 28.74 -7.90
N SER A 138 -22.97 27.93 -8.02
CA SER A 138 -22.28 27.71 -9.29
C SER A 138 -23.21 27.11 -10.35
N TYR A 139 -24.09 26.19 -9.96
CA TYR A 139 -25.13 25.64 -10.85
C TYR A 139 -26.07 26.73 -11.37
N ILE A 140 -26.60 27.57 -10.48
CA ILE A 140 -27.51 28.67 -10.84
C ILE A 140 -26.81 29.69 -11.74
N VAL A 141 -25.55 30.04 -11.45
CA VAL A 141 -24.76 30.96 -12.29
C VAL A 141 -24.51 30.36 -13.67
N LEU A 142 -24.21 29.06 -13.77
CA LEU A 142 -23.99 28.37 -15.03
C LEU A 142 -25.26 28.23 -15.88
N ASN A 143 -26.46 28.33 -15.29
CA ASN A 143 -27.73 28.38 -16.06
C ASN A 143 -27.78 29.58 -17.02
N LEU A 144 -27.19 30.73 -16.66
CA LEU A 144 -27.20 31.93 -17.49
C LEU A 144 -26.51 31.73 -18.84
N PRO A 145 -25.20 31.39 -18.91
CA PRO A 145 -24.55 31.11 -20.18
C PRO A 145 -25.18 29.89 -20.86
N TYR A 146 -25.63 28.87 -20.11
CA TYR A 146 -26.25 27.67 -20.68
C TYR A 146 -27.53 28.01 -21.47
N MET A 147 -28.51 28.67 -20.82
CA MET A 147 -29.80 28.98 -21.43
C MET A 147 -29.68 29.99 -22.58
N ILE A 148 -28.80 30.99 -22.45
CA ILE A 148 -28.51 31.98 -23.51
C ILE A 148 -27.90 31.29 -24.73
N LEU A 149 -26.84 30.51 -24.55
CA LEU A 149 -26.16 29.83 -25.65
C LEU A 149 -27.11 28.85 -26.36
N HIS A 150 -27.91 28.09 -25.62
CA HIS A 150 -28.87 27.16 -26.19
C HIS A 150 -29.96 27.88 -27.03
N THR A 151 -30.41 29.05 -26.57
CA THR A 151 -31.38 29.88 -27.29
C THR A 151 -30.80 30.50 -28.57
N ILE A 152 -29.54 30.95 -28.54
CA ILE A 152 -28.82 31.50 -29.70
C ILE A 152 -28.50 30.43 -30.75
N LEU A 153 -28.17 29.21 -30.29
CA LEU A 153 -27.80 28.08 -31.14
C LEU A 153 -29.01 27.39 -31.77
N THR A 154 -30.21 27.61 -31.25
CA THR A 154 -31.47 27.12 -31.86
C THR A 154 -31.61 27.64 -33.31
N PRO A 155 -31.86 26.77 -34.31
CA PRO A 155 -31.99 27.17 -35.71
C PRO A 155 -33.10 28.22 -35.95
N LYS A 156 -32.94 29.07 -36.98
CA LYS A 156 -33.91 30.13 -37.32
C LYS A 156 -35.01 29.67 -38.29
N THR A 157 -34.86 28.51 -38.92
CA THR A 157 -35.73 28.04 -40.00
C THR A 157 -36.51 26.79 -39.57
N GLY A 158 -37.82 26.80 -39.79
CA GLY A 158 -38.73 25.68 -39.51
C GLY A 158 -39.74 25.95 -38.36
N PRO A 159 -40.98 25.42 -38.45
CA PRO A 159 -42.02 25.66 -37.45
C PRO A 159 -41.68 25.10 -36.06
N ALA A 160 -41.03 23.93 -35.99
CA ALA A 160 -40.58 23.33 -34.72
C ALA A 160 -39.45 24.14 -34.05
N ALA A 161 -38.47 24.62 -34.82
CA ALA A 161 -37.36 25.43 -34.31
C ALA A 161 -37.84 26.81 -33.82
N THR A 162 -38.83 27.40 -34.50
CA THR A 162 -39.46 28.67 -34.08
C THR A 162 -40.17 28.50 -32.74
N ARG A 163 -40.91 27.40 -32.57
CA ARG A 163 -41.59 27.03 -31.33
C ARG A 163 -40.59 26.76 -30.19
N ALA A 164 -39.55 25.97 -30.44
CA ALA A 164 -38.48 25.69 -29.47
C ALA A 164 -37.78 26.97 -29.00
N LYS A 165 -37.49 27.90 -29.92
CA LYS A 165 -36.87 29.19 -29.60
C LYS A 165 -37.79 30.09 -28.77
N MET A 166 -39.09 30.12 -29.07
CA MET A 166 -40.09 30.85 -28.28
C MET A 166 -40.16 30.29 -26.84
N PHE A 167 -40.24 28.96 -26.69
CA PHE A 167 -40.28 28.33 -25.37
C PHE A 167 -38.99 28.58 -24.58
N ARG A 168 -37.80 28.40 -25.18
CA ARG A 168 -36.52 28.69 -24.52
C ARG A 168 -36.41 30.14 -24.06
N ARG A 169 -36.82 31.10 -24.90
CA ARG A 169 -36.82 32.51 -24.52
C ARG A 169 -37.77 32.78 -23.36
N THR A 170 -38.97 32.20 -23.39
CA THR A 170 -40.00 32.41 -22.36
C THR A 170 -39.60 31.77 -21.03
N LEU A 171 -39.20 30.49 -21.06
CA LEU A 171 -38.77 29.74 -19.87
C LEU A 171 -37.48 30.33 -19.27
N GLY A 172 -36.49 30.65 -20.10
CA GLY A 172 -35.25 31.27 -19.63
C GLY A 172 -35.51 32.66 -19.02
N SER A 173 -36.31 33.51 -19.67
CA SER A 173 -36.64 34.84 -19.11
C SER A 173 -37.44 34.71 -17.82
N SER A 174 -38.33 33.72 -17.72
CA SER A 174 -39.11 33.45 -16.50
C SER A 174 -38.23 32.93 -15.37
N PHE A 175 -37.23 32.09 -15.65
CA PHE A 175 -36.26 31.60 -14.67
C PHE A 175 -35.49 32.75 -14.03
N PHE A 176 -34.90 33.64 -14.85
CA PHE A 176 -34.18 34.81 -14.32
C PHE A 176 -35.11 35.85 -13.68
N GLY A 177 -36.34 35.99 -14.19
CA GLY A 177 -37.36 36.82 -13.56
C GLY A 177 -37.74 36.34 -12.16
N ALA A 178 -37.84 35.02 -11.96
CA ALA A 178 -38.14 34.39 -10.67
C ALA A 178 -37.00 34.51 -9.65
N LEU A 179 -35.76 34.84 -10.06
CA LEU A 179 -34.66 35.12 -9.11
C LEU A 179 -34.91 36.39 -8.30
N VAL A 180 -35.61 37.39 -8.84
CA VAL A 180 -35.91 38.64 -8.13
C VAL A 180 -36.77 38.39 -6.88
N PRO A 181 -37.95 37.75 -6.97
CA PRO A 181 -38.72 37.39 -5.78
C PRO A 181 -37.98 36.36 -4.91
N LEU A 182 -37.18 35.45 -5.49
CA LEU A 182 -36.38 34.50 -4.70
C LEU A 182 -35.43 35.22 -3.74
N VAL A 183 -34.62 36.17 -4.25
CA VAL A 183 -33.66 36.94 -3.44
C VAL A 183 -34.38 37.82 -2.43
N TYR A 184 -35.50 38.44 -2.82
CA TYR A 184 -36.31 39.24 -1.91
C TYR A 184 -36.80 38.41 -0.71
N TYR A 185 -37.46 37.26 -0.96
CA TYR A 185 -37.95 36.39 0.12
C TYR A 185 -36.81 35.66 0.86
N TYR A 186 -35.65 35.48 0.22
CA TYR A 186 -34.44 35.01 0.88
C TYR A 186 -34.00 35.99 1.99
N LEU A 187 -33.90 37.29 1.67
CA LEU A 187 -33.56 38.33 2.63
C LEU A 187 -34.62 38.49 3.72
N GLN A 188 -35.91 38.39 3.36
CA GLN A 188 -37.01 38.49 4.32
C GLN A 188 -36.96 37.38 5.38
N HIS A 189 -36.61 36.14 5.02
CA HIS A 189 -36.52 35.06 6.01
C HIS A 189 -35.17 35.02 6.74
N LYS A 190 -34.03 35.26 6.06
CA LYS A 190 -32.69 35.22 6.69
C LYS A 190 -32.40 36.45 7.54
N GLN A 191 -32.54 37.64 6.96
CA GLN A 191 -32.10 38.87 7.61
C GLN A 191 -33.24 39.51 8.41
N HIS A 192 -34.43 39.63 7.82
CA HIS A 192 -35.57 40.29 8.46
C HIS A 192 -36.42 39.36 9.32
N ARG A 193 -36.16 38.04 9.29
CA ARG A 193 -36.79 37.01 10.13
C ARG A 193 -38.32 37.09 10.14
N VAL A 194 -38.92 37.37 8.99
CA VAL A 194 -40.37 37.45 8.82
C VAL A 194 -40.98 36.04 8.78
N ALA A 195 -41.96 35.77 9.64
CA ALA A 195 -42.66 34.49 9.67
C ALA A 195 -43.42 34.21 8.37
N GLY A 196 -43.29 33.01 7.80
CA GLY A 196 -43.93 32.58 6.55
C GLY A 196 -43.17 32.99 5.28
N ALA A 197 -42.13 33.83 5.39
CA ALA A 197 -41.31 34.22 4.24
C ALA A 197 -40.48 33.05 3.69
N TYR A 198 -40.11 32.07 4.52
CA TYR A 198 -39.36 30.90 4.07
C TYR A 198 -40.20 29.97 3.20
N SER A 199 -41.49 29.78 3.52
CA SER A 199 -42.41 28.99 2.70
C SER A 199 -42.65 29.63 1.33
N ILE A 200 -42.74 30.96 1.26
CA ILE A 200 -42.85 31.68 -0.02
C ILE A 200 -41.55 31.59 -0.81
N TYR A 201 -40.40 31.76 -0.15
CA TYR A 201 -39.08 31.51 -0.75
C TYR A 201 -39.00 30.09 -1.36
N ALA A 202 -39.41 29.07 -0.59
CA ALA A 202 -39.41 27.69 -1.02
C ALA A 202 -40.28 27.46 -2.26
N LEU A 203 -41.48 28.06 -2.34
CA LEU A 203 -42.33 27.96 -3.54
C LEU A 203 -41.66 28.54 -4.78
N VAL A 204 -40.95 29.66 -4.65
CA VAL A 204 -40.20 30.27 -5.74
C VAL A 204 -39.02 29.38 -6.13
N GLU A 205 -38.34 28.77 -5.16
CA GLU A 205 -37.25 27.82 -5.38
C GLU A 205 -37.71 26.57 -6.15
N TRP A 206 -38.83 25.95 -5.75
CA TRP A 206 -39.45 24.85 -6.49
C TRP A 206 -39.88 25.27 -7.90
N SER A 207 -40.36 26.50 -8.07
CA SER A 207 -40.70 27.04 -9.39
C SER A 207 -39.47 27.14 -10.30
N LEU A 208 -38.30 27.49 -9.75
CA LEU A 208 -37.04 27.50 -10.52
C LEU A 208 -36.67 26.09 -11.01
N ILE A 209 -36.81 25.06 -10.17
CA ILE A 209 -36.57 23.67 -10.58
C ILE A 209 -37.50 23.27 -11.72
N VAL A 210 -38.79 23.58 -11.61
CA VAL A 210 -39.77 23.28 -12.67
C VAL A 210 -39.41 24.00 -13.97
N LEU A 211 -39.06 25.29 -13.90
CA LEU A 211 -38.64 26.08 -15.07
C LEU A 211 -37.36 25.53 -15.72
N ASP A 212 -36.43 25.03 -14.91
CA ASP A 212 -35.15 24.49 -15.36
C ASP A 212 -35.32 23.13 -16.06
N VAL A 213 -36.06 22.21 -15.44
CA VAL A 213 -36.43 20.92 -16.05
C VAL A 213 -37.27 21.13 -17.31
N ALA A 214 -38.20 22.09 -17.29
CA ALA A 214 -38.99 22.46 -18.46
C ALA A 214 -38.12 23.03 -19.58
N PHE A 215 -37.12 23.86 -19.26
CA PHE A 215 -36.18 24.39 -20.25
C PHE A 215 -35.39 23.26 -20.92
N ASP A 216 -34.87 22.32 -20.14
CA ASP A 216 -34.15 21.14 -20.65
C ASP A 216 -35.08 20.23 -21.50
N SER A 217 -36.37 20.13 -21.15
CA SER A 217 -37.37 19.35 -21.91
C SER A 217 -37.59 19.86 -23.33
N VAL A 218 -37.29 21.14 -23.61
CA VAL A 218 -37.40 21.71 -24.96
C VAL A 218 -36.48 20.98 -25.96
N ALA A 219 -35.45 20.28 -25.48
CA ALA A 219 -34.63 19.40 -26.31
C ALA A 219 -35.44 18.32 -27.05
N ILE A 220 -36.62 17.93 -26.54
CA ILE A 220 -37.55 17.01 -27.23
C ILE A 220 -37.99 17.58 -28.59
N LEU A 221 -38.15 18.91 -28.69
CA LEU A 221 -38.55 19.58 -29.93
C LEU A 221 -37.40 19.73 -30.94
N ASP A 222 -36.15 19.59 -30.50
CA ASP A 222 -34.98 19.61 -31.40
C ASP A 222 -34.86 18.31 -32.21
N PHE A 223 -35.53 17.22 -31.78
CA PHE A 223 -35.47 15.89 -32.39
C PHE A 223 -36.89 15.34 -32.74
N PRO A 224 -37.53 15.76 -33.84
CA PRO A 224 -38.88 15.30 -34.23
C PRO A 224 -38.92 13.86 -34.81
N ASP A 225 -40.09 13.20 -34.74
CA ASP A 225 -40.27 11.78 -35.17
C ASP A 225 -40.41 11.59 -36.70
N SER A 226 -40.77 12.64 -37.44
CA SER A 226 -41.16 12.53 -38.84
C SER A 226 -39.97 12.53 -39.81
N ALA A 227 -39.91 11.51 -40.68
CA ALA A 227 -38.83 11.20 -41.62
C ALA A 227 -38.63 12.18 -42.81
N THR A 228 -39.24 13.36 -42.81
CA THR A 228 -39.28 14.27 -43.98
C THR A 228 -38.82 15.71 -43.71
N GLY A 229 -38.04 15.96 -42.63
CA GLY A 229 -37.47 17.27 -42.33
C GLY A 229 -35.93 17.34 -42.47
N PRO A 230 -35.35 18.55 -42.67
CA PRO A 230 -33.90 18.77 -42.80
C PRO A 230 -33.09 18.45 -41.52
N ASN A 231 -33.78 18.26 -40.38
CA ASN A 231 -33.21 17.66 -39.18
C ASN A 231 -33.56 16.16 -39.20
N GLN A 232 -32.85 15.37 -40.01
CA GLN A 232 -32.91 13.92 -39.93
C GLN A 232 -32.74 13.49 -38.47
N ALA A 233 -33.54 12.51 -38.03
CA ALA A 233 -33.39 11.84 -36.75
C ALA A 233 -31.90 11.54 -36.53
N LEU A 234 -31.27 12.24 -35.58
CA LEU A 234 -29.84 12.11 -35.33
C LEU A 234 -29.58 10.71 -34.78
N GLN A 235 -29.38 9.75 -35.68
CA GLN A 235 -29.10 8.36 -35.36
C GLN A 235 -27.61 8.29 -35.03
N ILE A 236 -27.28 8.10 -33.75
CA ILE A 236 -25.91 7.81 -33.34
C ILE A 236 -25.61 6.37 -33.80
N SER A 237 -25.11 6.22 -35.03
CA SER A 237 -24.63 4.93 -35.51
C SER A 237 -23.17 4.75 -35.12
N ILE A 238 -22.88 3.75 -34.29
CA ILE A 238 -21.51 3.26 -34.13
C ILE A 238 -21.19 2.44 -35.40
N SER A 239 -20.59 3.09 -36.39
CA SER A 239 -20.14 2.46 -37.64
C SER A 239 -18.62 2.44 -37.73
N TYR A 240 -18.09 1.38 -38.35
CA TYR A 240 -16.67 1.24 -38.62
C TYR A 240 -16.29 2.16 -39.79
N ALA A 241 -15.48 3.19 -39.53
CA ALA A 241 -14.93 4.01 -40.60
C ALA A 241 -13.85 3.23 -41.37
N ASP A 242 -14.06 3.08 -42.68
CA ASP A 242 -13.06 2.53 -43.60
C ASP A 242 -12.02 3.61 -44.00
N LYS A 243 -10.87 3.17 -44.52
CA LYS A 243 -9.67 3.97 -44.83
C LYS A 243 -9.93 5.22 -45.68
N ASP A 244 -11.03 5.25 -46.42
CA ASP A 244 -11.33 6.28 -47.41
C ASP A 244 -11.77 7.63 -46.81
N LEU A 245 -12.11 7.70 -45.52
CA LEU A 245 -12.53 8.97 -44.88
C LEU A 245 -11.37 9.88 -44.41
N PHE A 246 -10.12 9.39 -44.39
CA PHE A 246 -8.95 10.14 -43.88
C PHE A 246 -7.69 9.98 -44.74
N PRO A 247 -7.70 10.46 -45.99
CA PRO A 247 -6.61 10.23 -46.95
C PRO A 247 -5.25 10.79 -46.51
N GLY A 248 -5.21 11.83 -45.67
CA GLY A 248 -3.96 12.43 -45.19
C GLY A 248 -3.30 11.76 -43.97
N VAL A 249 -3.96 10.79 -43.34
CA VAL A 249 -3.46 10.10 -42.11
C VAL A 249 -2.91 8.71 -42.43
N ALA A 250 -3.35 8.12 -43.54
CA ALA A 250 -2.93 6.80 -44.02
C ALA A 250 -1.44 6.74 -44.45
N ALA A 251 -0.86 7.86 -44.91
CA ALA A 251 0.53 7.91 -45.37
C ALA A 251 1.57 7.82 -44.23
N THR A 252 1.20 8.17 -43.00
CA THR A 252 2.11 8.23 -41.84
C THR A 252 2.12 6.96 -40.98
N VAL A 253 1.15 6.05 -41.16
CA VAL A 253 1.00 4.88 -40.30
C VAL A 253 0.86 3.64 -41.18
N GLY A 254 1.95 2.87 -41.27
CA GLY A 254 1.94 1.59 -41.97
C GLY A 254 0.87 0.65 -41.42
N HIS A 255 0.12 0.04 -42.34
CA HIS A 255 -0.72 -1.17 -42.30
C HIS A 255 -1.64 -1.52 -41.11
N ASP A 256 -1.58 -0.85 -39.96
CA ASP A 256 -2.40 -1.18 -38.80
C ASP A 256 -3.79 -0.52 -38.91
N GLY A 257 -4.77 -1.33 -39.32
CA GLY A 257 -6.17 -0.94 -39.45
C GLY A 257 -6.80 -0.51 -38.12
N VAL A 258 -6.68 0.78 -37.79
CA VAL A 258 -7.38 1.38 -36.65
C VAL A 258 -8.74 1.90 -37.11
N SER A 259 -9.77 1.06 -37.04
CA SER A 259 -11.15 1.52 -37.19
C SER A 259 -11.60 2.15 -35.87
N LYS A 260 -11.85 3.46 -35.87
CA LYS A 260 -12.30 4.20 -34.69
C LYS A 260 -13.82 4.38 -34.66
N ILE A 261 -14.35 4.60 -33.46
CA ILE A 261 -15.73 5.03 -33.22
C ILE A 261 -15.84 6.47 -33.71
N TYR A 262 -16.60 6.67 -34.78
CA TYR A 262 -16.88 7.99 -35.33
C TYR A 262 -18.34 8.33 -35.09
N VAL A 263 -18.59 9.35 -34.25
CA VAL A 263 -19.93 9.92 -34.10
C VAL A 263 -20.10 10.97 -35.19
N ALA A 264 -20.62 10.54 -36.34
CA ALA A 264 -21.21 11.43 -37.32
C ALA A 264 -22.65 11.02 -37.57
N PRO A 265 -23.57 11.97 -37.67
CA PRO A 265 -24.87 11.70 -38.25
C PRO A 265 -24.69 11.43 -39.74
N THR A 266 -25.45 10.44 -40.19
CA THR A 266 -25.59 10.05 -41.58
C THR A 266 -26.32 11.14 -42.35
N GLY A 267 -25.75 11.63 -43.45
CA GLY A 267 -26.49 12.48 -44.39
C GLY A 267 -27.52 11.67 -45.18
N SER A 268 -28.39 12.36 -45.93
CA SER A 268 -29.46 11.78 -46.77
C SER A 268 -29.02 10.66 -47.71
N ASP A 269 -27.73 10.63 -48.06
CA ASP A 269 -27.15 9.72 -49.05
C ASP A 269 -26.34 8.57 -48.42
N GLY A 270 -26.37 8.43 -47.08
CA GLY A 270 -25.61 7.40 -46.34
C GLY A 270 -24.09 7.63 -46.28
N LYS A 271 -23.58 8.76 -46.82
CA LYS A 271 -22.16 9.15 -46.76
C LYS A 271 -21.87 9.95 -45.48
N CYS A 272 -20.88 9.51 -44.70
CA CYS A 272 -20.42 10.22 -43.50
C CYS A 272 -19.67 11.51 -43.88
N ALA A 273 -20.07 12.66 -43.30
CA ALA A 273 -19.32 13.91 -43.46
C ALA A 273 -17.92 13.80 -42.82
N PRO A 274 -16.88 14.47 -43.38
CA PRO A 274 -15.53 14.43 -42.82
C PRO A 274 -15.49 15.09 -41.42
N PRO A 275 -14.67 14.58 -40.49
CA PRO A 275 -14.61 15.10 -39.13
C PRO A 275 -14.17 16.56 -39.08
N GLY A 276 -14.83 17.34 -38.22
CA GLY A 276 -14.43 18.72 -37.95
C GLY A 276 -13.03 18.80 -37.31
N ARG A 277 -12.34 19.94 -37.52
CA ARG A 277 -10.95 20.19 -37.08
C ARG A 277 -10.62 19.75 -35.65
N PHE A 278 -11.54 19.91 -34.70
CA PHE A 278 -11.33 19.50 -33.30
C PHE A 278 -11.34 17.97 -33.13
N ALA A 279 -12.26 17.27 -33.79
CA ALA A 279 -12.27 15.80 -33.79
C ALA A 279 -11.03 15.24 -34.50
N THR A 280 -10.57 15.90 -35.58
CA THR A 280 -9.31 15.57 -36.24
C THR A 280 -8.10 15.83 -35.34
N ALA A 281 -8.09 16.92 -34.57
CA ALA A 281 -7.02 17.24 -33.64
C ALA A 281 -6.97 16.26 -32.46
N LEU A 282 -8.13 15.94 -31.86
CA LEU A 282 -8.24 14.97 -30.78
C LEU A 282 -7.87 13.56 -31.26
N ALA A 283 -8.31 13.17 -32.47
CA ALA A 283 -7.94 11.90 -33.07
C ALA A 283 -6.44 11.83 -33.40
N LYS A 284 -5.82 12.96 -33.79
CA LYS A 284 -4.37 13.08 -34.00
C LYS A 284 -3.59 12.95 -32.70
N VAL A 285 -4.02 13.62 -31.63
CA VAL A 285 -3.40 13.51 -30.30
C VAL A 285 -3.56 12.08 -29.78
N ASP A 286 -4.76 11.52 -29.80
CA ASP A 286 -5.02 10.14 -29.40
C ASP A 286 -4.18 9.14 -30.21
N LEU A 287 -4.06 9.32 -31.54
CA LEU A 287 -3.20 8.48 -32.38
C LEU A 287 -1.71 8.63 -32.03
N ALA A 288 -1.27 9.85 -31.74
CA ALA A 288 0.11 10.14 -31.34
C ALA A 288 0.45 9.56 -29.95
N THR A 289 -0.51 9.54 -29.02
CA THR A 289 -0.30 9.10 -27.63
C THR A 289 -0.69 7.65 -27.37
N ALA A 290 -1.49 7.01 -28.23
CA ALA A 290 -2.03 5.66 -28.02
C ALA A 290 -0.94 4.63 -27.69
N GLY A 291 0.16 4.60 -28.44
CA GLY A 291 1.25 3.65 -28.20
C GLY A 291 1.89 3.78 -26.81
N THR A 292 2.02 5.01 -26.31
CA THR A 292 2.59 5.28 -24.97
C THR A 292 1.55 5.02 -23.88
N ARG A 293 0.30 5.45 -24.06
CA ARG A 293 -0.81 5.17 -23.13
C ARG A 293 -0.99 3.67 -22.92
N HIS A 294 -1.02 2.92 -24.01
CA HIS A 294 -1.19 1.48 -23.98
C HIS A 294 -0.06 0.79 -23.21
N PHE A 295 1.17 1.22 -23.47
CA PHE A 295 2.34 0.73 -22.77
C PHE A 295 2.30 1.05 -21.27
N ALA A 296 1.97 2.29 -20.90
CA ALA A 296 1.86 2.71 -19.50
C ALA A 296 0.78 1.93 -18.73
N ALA A 297 -0.38 1.69 -19.35
CA ALA A 297 -1.44 0.88 -18.76
C ALA A 297 -1.01 -0.59 -18.58
N ASP A 298 -0.26 -1.17 -19.52
CA ASP A 298 0.28 -2.53 -19.36
C ASP A 298 1.33 -2.60 -18.24
N VAL A 299 2.19 -1.58 -18.08
CA VAL A 299 3.14 -1.47 -16.95
C VAL A 299 2.39 -1.40 -15.62
N TYR A 300 1.32 -0.60 -15.55
CA TYR A 300 0.53 -0.45 -14.33
C TYR A 300 -0.18 -1.76 -13.94
N LEU A 301 -0.75 -2.48 -14.91
CA LEU A 301 -1.33 -3.81 -14.66
C LEU A 301 -0.29 -4.83 -14.20
N GLY A 302 0.94 -4.76 -14.75
CA GLY A 302 2.08 -5.54 -14.25
C GLY A 302 2.44 -5.19 -12.80
N PHE A 303 2.39 -3.92 -12.42
CA PHE A 303 2.57 -3.47 -11.03
C PHE A 303 1.48 -4.01 -10.09
N LEU A 304 0.21 -4.00 -10.51
CA LEU A 304 -0.87 -4.60 -9.71
C LEU A 304 -0.71 -6.12 -9.55
N PHE A 305 -0.19 -6.81 -10.57
CA PHE A 305 0.15 -8.23 -10.45
C PHE A 305 1.23 -8.47 -9.38
N TRP A 306 2.34 -7.72 -9.41
CA TRP A 306 3.39 -7.84 -8.39
C TRP A 306 2.91 -7.44 -6.99
N THR A 307 2.01 -6.45 -6.90
CA THR A 307 1.33 -6.08 -5.64
C THR A 307 0.57 -7.27 -5.07
N SER A 308 -0.16 -7.99 -5.92
CA SER A 308 -0.95 -9.17 -5.50
C SER A 308 -0.05 -10.35 -5.10
N VAL A 309 1.03 -10.61 -5.86
CA VAL A 309 2.00 -11.67 -5.57
C VAL A 309 2.70 -11.45 -4.24
N THR A 310 3.12 -10.22 -3.95
CA THR A 310 3.85 -9.87 -2.71
C THR A 310 2.95 -9.72 -1.49
N ALA A 311 1.64 -9.56 -1.67
CA ALA A 311 0.68 -9.48 -0.57
C ALA A 311 0.35 -10.85 0.05
N LEU A 312 0.39 -11.92 -0.74
CA LEU A 312 -0.12 -13.23 -0.33
C LEU A 312 0.67 -13.83 0.84
N GLY A 313 2.00 -13.74 0.78
CA GLY A 313 2.90 -14.29 1.81
C GLY A 313 2.59 -13.78 3.22
N PRO A 314 2.62 -12.45 3.46
CA PRO A 314 2.28 -11.85 4.75
C PRO A 314 0.94 -12.27 5.32
N MET A 315 -0.11 -12.29 4.48
CA MET A 315 -1.46 -12.59 4.94
C MET A 315 -1.63 -14.06 5.34
N ILE A 316 -0.97 -14.98 4.62
CA ILE A 316 -0.96 -16.41 4.99
C ILE A 316 -0.12 -16.62 6.24
N PHE A 317 1.04 -15.97 6.30
CA PHE A 317 1.97 -16.14 7.41
C PHE A 317 1.40 -15.61 8.73
N TYR A 318 0.61 -14.54 8.69
CA TYR A 318 -0.16 -14.07 9.84
C TYR A 318 -0.94 -15.21 10.52
N SER A 319 -1.79 -15.94 9.78
CA SER A 319 -2.56 -17.05 10.34
C SER A 319 -1.65 -18.17 10.89
N ALA A 320 -0.53 -18.44 10.22
CA ALA A 320 0.41 -19.48 10.63
C ALA A 320 1.14 -19.16 11.95
N VAL A 321 1.56 -17.91 12.14
CA VAL A 321 2.22 -17.46 13.38
C VAL A 321 1.24 -17.51 14.55
N TRP A 322 -0.01 -17.07 14.36
CA TRP A 322 -1.05 -17.19 15.40
C TRP A 322 -1.36 -18.63 15.78
N ALA A 323 -1.35 -19.55 14.81
CA ALA A 323 -1.55 -20.97 15.06
C ALA A 323 -0.30 -21.68 15.60
N MET A 324 0.86 -20.99 15.65
CA MET A 324 2.18 -21.57 15.92
C MET A 324 2.42 -22.85 15.09
N GLY A 325 1.98 -22.85 13.83
CA GLY A 325 1.91 -24.03 12.98
C GLY A 325 1.09 -23.81 11.71
N LEU A 326 0.66 -24.90 11.07
CA LEU A 326 -0.18 -24.83 9.88
C LEU A 326 -1.64 -24.54 10.27
N SER A 327 -2.13 -23.36 9.90
CA SER A 327 -3.49 -22.88 10.19
C SER A 327 -4.56 -23.43 9.24
N GLY A 328 -4.16 -23.89 8.06
CA GLY A 328 -5.03 -24.29 6.95
C GLY A 328 -5.15 -23.23 5.85
N ASP A 329 -4.90 -21.95 6.17
CA ASP A 329 -4.90 -20.86 5.18
C ASP A 329 -3.73 -20.98 4.19
N GLU A 330 -2.68 -21.75 4.52
CA GLU A 330 -1.54 -22.01 3.64
C GLU A 330 -1.96 -22.70 2.34
N ILE A 331 -3.14 -23.34 2.29
CA ILE A 331 -3.70 -23.90 1.06
C ILE A 331 -3.87 -22.83 -0.03
N LEU A 332 -4.03 -21.56 0.34
CA LEU A 332 -4.14 -20.45 -0.61
C LEU A 332 -2.83 -20.18 -1.37
N LEU A 333 -1.68 -20.70 -0.93
CA LEU A 333 -0.45 -20.69 -1.76
C LEU A 333 -0.67 -21.38 -3.11
N PHE A 334 -1.53 -22.39 -3.15
CA PHE A 334 -1.89 -23.12 -4.38
C PHE A 334 -2.79 -22.30 -5.32
N CYS A 335 -3.18 -21.07 -5.00
CA CYS A 335 -3.82 -20.19 -5.98
C CYS A 335 -2.91 -19.94 -7.21
N CYS A 336 -1.59 -19.97 -7.03
CA CYS A 336 -0.60 -19.79 -8.08
C CYS A 336 -0.59 -20.95 -9.10
N ILE A 337 -1.06 -22.16 -8.73
CA ILE A 337 -1.13 -23.31 -9.64
C ILE A 337 -2.40 -23.31 -10.53
N SER A 338 -3.20 -22.26 -10.44
CA SER A 338 -4.39 -22.04 -11.28
C SER A 338 -4.22 -22.22 -12.79
N PRO A 339 -3.03 -22.08 -13.43
CA PRO A 339 -2.88 -22.43 -14.85
C PRO A 339 -3.30 -23.85 -15.23
N PHE A 340 -3.36 -24.81 -14.29
CA PHE A 340 -3.94 -26.13 -14.54
C PHE A 340 -5.39 -26.07 -15.06
N PHE A 341 -6.20 -25.08 -14.64
CA PHE A 341 -7.57 -24.91 -15.13
C PHE A 341 -7.65 -24.54 -16.61
N LEU A 342 -6.57 -24.01 -17.20
CA LEU A 342 -6.47 -23.75 -18.64
C LEU A 342 -6.38 -25.04 -19.48
N LEU A 343 -6.37 -26.22 -18.85
CA LEU A 343 -6.55 -27.50 -19.53
C LEU A 343 -7.92 -27.56 -20.21
N PHE A 344 -8.93 -26.89 -19.63
CA PHE A 344 -10.26 -26.79 -20.20
C PHE A 344 -10.28 -25.79 -21.37
N PRO A 345 -10.49 -26.23 -22.63
CA PRO A 345 -10.36 -25.34 -23.79
C PRO A 345 -11.29 -24.11 -23.78
N PRO A 346 -12.56 -24.20 -23.31
CA PRO A 346 -13.42 -23.02 -23.14
C PRO A 346 -12.78 -21.96 -22.24
N LEU A 347 -12.30 -22.35 -21.04
CA LEU A 347 -11.62 -21.44 -20.12
C LEU A 347 -10.39 -20.82 -20.77
N ARG A 348 -9.57 -21.62 -21.45
CA ARG A 348 -8.38 -21.11 -22.17
C ARG A 348 -8.72 -20.03 -23.21
N SER A 349 -9.77 -20.24 -23.99
CA SER A 349 -10.22 -19.25 -24.99
C SER A 349 -10.85 -18.00 -24.36
N TRP A 350 -11.46 -18.14 -23.19
CA TRP A 350 -12.05 -17.06 -22.43
C TRP A 350 -10.97 -16.16 -21.82
N PHE A 351 -9.98 -16.75 -21.13
CA PHE A 351 -8.84 -16.05 -20.55
C PHE A 351 -7.86 -15.48 -21.59
N ALA A 352 -7.92 -15.90 -22.85
CA ALA A 352 -7.18 -15.26 -23.93
C ALA A 352 -7.65 -13.81 -24.21
N ARG A 353 -8.84 -13.42 -23.72
CA ARG A 353 -9.35 -12.05 -23.87
C ARG A 353 -8.75 -11.16 -22.77
N PRO A 354 -8.03 -10.07 -23.12
CA PRO A 354 -7.38 -9.19 -22.13
C PRO A 354 -8.33 -8.63 -21.06
N GLY A 355 -9.56 -8.29 -21.46
CA GLY A 355 -10.59 -7.79 -20.54
C GLY A 355 -11.06 -8.81 -19.49
N ILE A 356 -10.81 -10.10 -19.68
CA ILE A 356 -11.12 -11.14 -18.69
C ILE A 356 -9.86 -11.44 -17.89
N ALA A 357 -8.73 -11.63 -18.55
CA ALA A 357 -7.44 -11.89 -17.91
C ALA A 357 -7.09 -10.86 -16.82
N ASN A 358 -7.26 -9.57 -17.12
CA ASN A 358 -6.87 -8.47 -16.24
C ASN A 358 -7.91 -8.16 -15.14
N LEU A 359 -9.07 -8.84 -15.11
CA LEU A 359 -10.04 -8.63 -14.04
C LEU A 359 -9.49 -9.10 -12.68
N GLY A 360 -8.65 -10.14 -12.69
CA GLY A 360 -8.06 -10.73 -11.48
C GLY A 360 -7.25 -9.74 -10.65
N VAL A 361 -6.44 -8.89 -11.30
CA VAL A 361 -5.66 -7.87 -10.57
C VAL A 361 -6.54 -6.77 -9.96
N LEU A 362 -7.71 -6.49 -10.54
CA LEU A 362 -8.67 -5.56 -9.94
C LEU A 362 -9.38 -6.18 -8.73
N ILE A 363 -9.75 -7.47 -8.82
CA ILE A 363 -10.33 -8.22 -7.69
C ILE A 363 -9.33 -8.25 -6.52
N ALA A 364 -8.06 -8.53 -6.80
CA ALA A 364 -7.02 -8.60 -5.78
C ALA A 364 -6.77 -7.27 -5.06
N VAL A 365 -6.87 -6.12 -5.75
CA VAL A 365 -6.74 -4.80 -5.10
C VAL A 365 -8.04 -4.39 -4.39
N ALA A 366 -9.19 -4.75 -4.94
CA ALA A 366 -10.49 -4.49 -4.32
C ALA A 366 -10.76 -5.37 -3.09
N SER A 367 -9.95 -6.40 -2.84
CA SER A 367 -10.10 -7.28 -1.67
C SER A 367 -9.95 -6.54 -0.35
N VAL A 368 -9.34 -5.36 -0.32
CA VAL A 368 -9.26 -4.51 0.87
C VAL A 368 -10.65 -4.16 1.43
N TYR A 369 -11.65 -4.00 0.55
CA TYR A 369 -13.03 -3.69 0.93
C TYR A 369 -13.83 -4.93 1.34
N ALA A 370 -13.22 -6.12 1.26
CA ALA A 370 -13.87 -7.34 1.73
C ALA A 370 -13.85 -7.37 3.26
N GLY A 371 -15.02 -7.18 3.86
CA GLY A 371 -15.18 -7.17 5.32
C GLY A 371 -15.14 -5.78 5.95
N ASP A 372 -15.08 -4.71 5.16
CA ASP A 372 -15.14 -3.34 5.68
C ASP A 372 -16.60 -2.97 6.00
N THR A 373 -17.09 -3.37 7.17
CA THR A 373 -18.30 -2.79 7.75
C THR A 373 -17.89 -1.57 8.55
N ASP A 374 -17.89 -0.43 7.88
CA ASP A 374 -17.70 0.89 8.46
C ASP A 374 -18.50 1.06 9.77
N GLY A 375 -17.82 0.97 10.92
CA GLY A 375 -18.25 1.71 12.12
C GLY A 375 -19.17 1.04 13.14
N GLU A 376 -19.49 -0.26 13.07
CA GLU A 376 -20.07 -0.96 14.23
C GLU A 376 -18.99 -1.70 15.02
N ALA A 377 -18.73 -1.23 16.24
CA ALA A 377 -17.90 -1.90 17.22
C ALA A 377 -18.39 -3.35 17.40
N GLY A 378 -17.54 -4.32 17.03
CA GLY A 378 -17.85 -5.75 17.08
C GLY A 378 -17.45 -6.57 15.85
N ALA A 379 -16.60 -6.06 14.96
CA ALA A 379 -16.22 -6.79 13.77
C ALA A 379 -15.26 -7.95 14.07
N SER A 380 -15.81 -9.16 13.98
CA SER A 380 -15.23 -10.47 14.33
C SER A 380 -13.91 -10.82 13.62
N GLU A 381 -13.18 -11.78 14.19
CA GLU A 381 -11.97 -12.47 13.69
C GLU A 381 -11.95 -12.88 12.19
N GLY A 382 -13.07 -12.77 11.46
CA GLY A 382 -13.22 -13.17 10.06
C GLY A 382 -12.84 -12.13 8.99
N GLU A 383 -12.60 -10.87 9.32
CA GLU A 383 -12.32 -9.82 8.32
C GLU A 383 -11.01 -10.06 7.54
N GLY A 384 -9.91 -10.32 8.24
CA GLY A 384 -8.60 -10.58 7.61
C GLY A 384 -8.64 -11.80 6.69
N ALA A 385 -9.32 -12.87 7.12
CA ALA A 385 -9.53 -14.07 6.32
C ALA A 385 -10.31 -13.81 5.02
N ALA A 386 -11.32 -12.92 5.05
CA ALA A 386 -12.05 -12.53 3.86
C ALA A 386 -11.13 -11.82 2.84
N ARG A 387 -10.34 -10.83 3.31
CA ARG A 387 -9.36 -10.13 2.47
C ARG A 387 -8.35 -11.10 1.85
N LEU A 388 -7.86 -12.06 2.62
CA LEU A 388 -6.92 -13.09 2.17
C LEU A 388 -7.54 -13.96 1.05
N ARG A 389 -8.76 -14.47 1.23
CA ARG A 389 -9.44 -15.32 0.24
C ARG A 389 -9.70 -14.60 -1.07
N TRP A 390 -10.16 -13.34 -1.03
CA TRP A 390 -10.37 -12.53 -2.23
C TRP A 390 -9.07 -12.18 -2.95
N THR A 391 -8.01 -11.92 -2.18
CA THR A 391 -6.66 -11.71 -2.74
C THR A 391 -6.16 -12.96 -3.45
N GLY A 392 -6.31 -14.14 -2.83
CA GLY A 392 -5.97 -15.44 -3.43
C GLY A 392 -6.76 -15.73 -4.70
N LEU A 393 -8.07 -15.46 -4.71
CA LEU A 393 -8.92 -15.59 -5.90
C LEU A 393 -8.46 -14.66 -7.03
N GLY A 394 -8.22 -13.39 -6.72
CA GLY A 394 -7.74 -12.40 -7.67
C GLY A 394 -6.38 -12.77 -8.28
N LEU A 395 -5.45 -13.28 -7.45
CA LEU A 395 -4.15 -13.74 -7.90
C LEU A 395 -4.22 -15.01 -8.76
N ALA A 396 -5.06 -15.99 -8.41
CA ALA A 396 -5.31 -17.16 -9.26
C ALA A 396 -5.82 -16.73 -10.64
N TRP A 397 -6.79 -15.82 -10.66
CA TRP A 397 -7.36 -15.29 -11.90
C TRP A 397 -6.32 -14.55 -12.74
N ALA A 398 -5.53 -13.69 -12.12
CA ALA A 398 -4.47 -12.93 -12.77
C ALA A 398 -3.37 -13.84 -13.33
N THR A 399 -2.98 -14.89 -12.59
CA THR A 399 -1.96 -15.86 -13.01
C THR A 399 -2.42 -16.62 -14.26
N MET A 400 -3.67 -17.11 -14.29
CA MET A 400 -4.25 -17.69 -15.51
C MET A 400 -4.29 -16.68 -16.66
N GLY A 401 -4.65 -15.43 -16.38
CA GLY A 401 -4.68 -14.35 -17.36
C GLY A 401 -3.32 -14.08 -18.00
N HIS A 402 -2.25 -13.97 -17.19
CA HIS A 402 -0.89 -13.79 -17.68
C HIS A 402 -0.43 -14.98 -18.53
N VAL A 403 -0.65 -16.21 -18.06
CA VAL A 403 -0.27 -17.43 -18.78
C VAL A 403 -1.02 -17.55 -20.12
N ALA A 404 -2.33 -17.28 -20.14
CA ALA A 404 -3.12 -17.28 -21.36
C ALA A 404 -2.65 -16.19 -22.34
N SER A 405 -2.32 -15.00 -21.82
CA SER A 405 -1.78 -13.89 -22.62
C SER A 405 -0.42 -14.23 -23.24
N TRP A 406 0.52 -14.80 -22.47
CA TRP A 406 1.82 -15.23 -22.99
C TRP A 406 1.69 -16.32 -24.03
N TRP A 407 0.82 -17.31 -23.77
CA TRP A 407 0.53 -18.38 -24.71
C TRP A 407 -0.06 -17.86 -26.03
N HIS A 408 -0.95 -16.87 -25.97
CA HIS A 408 -1.58 -16.29 -27.16
C HIS A 408 -0.54 -15.61 -28.08
N VAL A 409 0.48 -14.96 -27.52
CA VAL A 409 1.50 -14.21 -28.28
C VAL A 409 2.77 -15.01 -28.55
N ARG A 410 2.81 -16.32 -28.24
CA ARG A 410 4.03 -17.16 -28.31
C ARG A 410 4.72 -17.23 -29.68
N MET A 411 4.01 -16.89 -30.76
CA MET A 411 4.54 -16.91 -32.13
C MET A 411 4.95 -15.51 -32.62
N ASP A 412 4.73 -14.47 -31.82
CA ASP A 412 5.11 -13.08 -32.12
C ASP A 412 6.11 -12.58 -31.07
N ASP A 413 7.39 -12.68 -31.41
CA ASP A 413 8.51 -12.29 -30.53
C ASP A 413 8.39 -10.86 -30.03
N ARG A 414 7.86 -9.94 -30.86
CA ARG A 414 7.76 -8.50 -30.50
C ARG A 414 6.64 -8.26 -29.50
N MET A 415 5.52 -8.97 -29.64
CA MET A 415 4.44 -8.90 -28.65
C MET A 415 4.84 -9.61 -27.36
N LEU A 416 5.55 -10.73 -27.44
CA LEU A 416 6.08 -11.41 -26.27
C LEU A 416 7.05 -10.50 -25.49
N GLU A 417 8.01 -9.87 -26.19
CA GLU A 417 8.94 -8.88 -25.60
C GLU A 417 8.19 -7.74 -24.91
N ASN A 418 7.16 -7.17 -25.55
CA ASN A 418 6.37 -6.12 -24.93
C ASN A 418 5.68 -6.59 -23.65
N ARG A 419 5.13 -7.81 -23.61
CA ARG A 419 4.44 -8.37 -22.44
C ARG A 419 5.40 -8.69 -21.29
N THR A 420 6.59 -9.20 -21.57
CA THR A 420 7.60 -9.44 -20.54
C THR A 420 8.19 -8.15 -20.01
N THR A 421 8.58 -7.22 -20.89
CA THR A 421 9.18 -5.96 -20.43
C THR A 421 8.20 -5.10 -19.64
N THR A 422 6.91 -5.07 -19.99
CA THR A 422 5.89 -4.36 -19.20
C THR A 422 5.69 -4.98 -17.82
N LEU A 423 5.73 -6.31 -17.70
CA LEU A 423 5.71 -6.99 -16.40
C LEU A 423 6.94 -6.67 -15.54
N LEU A 424 8.14 -6.66 -16.14
CA LEU A 424 9.39 -6.32 -15.44
C LEU A 424 9.46 -4.84 -15.05
N LEU A 425 8.96 -3.93 -15.90
CA LEU A 425 8.78 -2.52 -15.52
C LEU A 425 7.76 -2.38 -14.39
N GLY A 426 6.72 -3.23 -14.35
CA GLY A 426 5.80 -3.31 -13.23
C GLY A 426 6.48 -3.72 -11.92
N LEU A 427 7.46 -4.63 -11.96
CA LEU A 427 8.29 -4.99 -10.80
C LEU A 427 9.12 -3.79 -10.32
N VAL A 428 9.80 -3.10 -11.24
CA VAL A 428 10.60 -1.90 -10.90
C VAL A 428 9.71 -0.78 -10.38
N LEU A 429 8.52 -0.59 -10.94
CA LEU A 429 7.54 0.35 -10.42
C LEU A 429 7.10 -0.05 -8.99
N SER A 430 6.88 -1.34 -8.73
CA SER A 430 6.58 -1.84 -7.39
C SER A 430 7.68 -1.53 -6.39
N THR A 431 8.95 -1.73 -6.75
CA THR A 431 10.08 -1.42 -5.86
C THR A 431 10.26 0.08 -5.64
N VAL A 432 10.04 0.92 -6.67
CA VAL A 432 10.04 2.39 -6.52
C VAL A 432 8.89 2.86 -5.61
N VAL A 433 7.68 2.32 -5.76
CA VAL A 433 6.54 2.66 -4.92
C VAL A 433 6.78 2.24 -3.47
N LYS A 434 7.31 1.04 -3.23
CA LYS A 434 7.73 0.60 -1.90
C LYS A 434 8.83 1.51 -1.33
N PHE A 435 9.84 1.85 -2.12
CA PHE A 435 10.88 2.80 -1.72
C PHE A 435 10.32 4.19 -1.38
N ALA A 436 9.26 4.65 -2.06
CA ALA A 436 8.57 5.89 -1.74
C ALA A 436 7.80 5.80 -0.41
N ASN A 437 7.16 4.66 -0.15
CA ASN A 437 6.32 4.44 1.02
C ASN A 437 6.99 3.54 2.07
N PHE A 438 8.28 3.80 2.36
CA PHE A 438 9.01 3.17 3.47
C PHE A 438 8.96 1.62 3.45
N SER A 439 9.23 1.04 2.29
CA SER A 439 9.19 -0.40 2.00
C SER A 439 7.80 -1.05 2.02
N LEU A 440 6.72 -0.29 2.20
CA LEU A 440 5.34 -0.79 2.09
C LEU A 440 4.75 -0.54 0.71
N ASN A 441 4.01 -1.51 0.17
CA ASN A 441 3.19 -1.24 -1.01
C ASN A 441 1.84 -0.66 -0.54
N PRO A 442 1.50 0.59 -0.88
CA PRO A 442 0.26 1.22 -0.40
C PRO A 442 -1.01 0.60 -0.99
N LEU A 443 -0.89 -0.30 -1.97
CA LEU A 443 -2.02 -1.01 -2.59
C LEU A 443 -2.17 -2.45 -2.08
N TRP A 444 -1.42 -2.83 -1.03
CA TRP A 444 -1.62 -4.13 -0.40
C TRP A 444 -3.00 -4.19 0.29
N PRO A 445 -3.64 -5.37 0.30
CA PRO A 445 -4.98 -5.57 0.87
C PRO A 445 -5.02 -5.49 2.40
N PHE A 446 -3.87 -5.38 3.06
CA PHE A 446 -3.71 -5.12 4.50
C PHE A 446 -3.22 -3.69 4.78
N MET A 447 -3.32 -2.80 3.79
CA MET A 447 -3.16 -1.35 3.94
C MET A 447 -4.52 -0.67 3.85
N ARG A 448 -4.74 0.44 4.55
CA ARG A 448 -5.97 1.22 4.52
C ARG A 448 -5.69 2.71 4.62
N THR A 449 -6.62 3.49 4.07
CA THR A 449 -6.74 4.92 4.33
C THR A 449 -7.92 5.12 5.28
N SER A 450 -7.74 5.91 6.33
CA SER A 450 -8.77 6.26 7.30
C SER A 450 -8.66 7.74 7.66
N PRO A 451 -9.78 8.46 7.82
CA PRO A 451 -9.78 9.78 8.42
C PRO A 451 -9.40 9.75 9.91
N ASP A 452 -9.53 8.60 10.58
CA ASP A 452 -9.02 8.41 11.94
C ASP A 452 -7.51 8.12 11.90
N PRO A 453 -6.66 9.03 12.43
CA PRO A 453 -5.21 8.82 12.48
C PRO A 453 -4.79 7.49 13.14
N LYS A 454 -5.62 6.94 14.04
CA LYS A 454 -5.35 5.66 14.73
C LYS A 454 -5.40 4.46 13.80
N LEU A 455 -6.18 4.54 12.74
CA LEU A 455 -6.39 3.46 11.77
C LEU A 455 -5.60 3.70 10.48
N GLU A 456 -5.11 4.92 10.26
CA GLU A 456 -4.31 5.27 9.09
C GLU A 456 -2.96 4.53 9.08
N ASN A 457 -2.72 3.69 8.07
CA ASN A 457 -1.41 3.04 7.88
C ASN A 457 -0.76 3.40 6.52
N GLY A 458 -1.31 4.37 5.79
CA GLY A 458 -0.76 4.88 4.54
C GLY A 458 -1.14 4.06 3.31
N GLY A 459 -2.32 3.41 3.33
CA GLY A 459 -2.90 2.78 2.16
C GLY A 459 -3.38 3.81 1.14
N TRP A 460 -3.33 3.47 -0.16
CA TRP A 460 -3.82 4.27 -1.30
C TRP A 460 -4.70 3.44 -2.23
N ASN A 461 -5.36 2.40 -1.69
CA ASN A 461 -6.08 1.38 -2.46
C ASN A 461 -7.13 1.96 -3.40
N THR A 462 -7.93 2.94 -2.96
CA THR A 462 -8.96 3.58 -3.80
C THR A 462 -8.35 4.25 -5.02
N CYS A 463 -7.29 5.04 -4.82
CA CYS A 463 -6.60 5.73 -5.90
C CYS A 463 -5.97 4.73 -6.88
N GLY A 464 -5.28 3.72 -6.35
CA GLY A 464 -4.68 2.67 -7.16
C GLY A 464 -5.71 1.84 -7.94
N PHE A 465 -6.84 1.53 -7.33
CA PHE A 465 -7.96 0.84 -7.98
C PHE A 465 -8.54 1.66 -9.13
N VAL A 466 -8.74 2.96 -8.95
CA VAL A 466 -9.27 3.85 -10.01
C VAL A 466 -8.30 3.93 -11.19
N ILE A 467 -6.99 4.09 -10.93
CA ILE A 467 -5.96 4.06 -12.00
C ILE A 467 -5.95 2.68 -12.68
N GLY A 468 -6.06 1.62 -11.90
CA GLY A 468 -6.18 0.24 -12.37
C GLY A 468 -7.39 0.02 -13.27
N LEU A 469 -8.54 0.59 -12.91
CA LEU A 469 -9.77 0.56 -13.70
C LEU A 469 -9.57 1.28 -15.03
N PHE A 470 -8.91 2.44 -15.07
CA PHE A 470 -8.58 3.11 -16.34
C PHE A 470 -7.62 2.28 -17.19
N ALA A 471 -6.59 1.67 -16.60
CA ALA A 471 -5.67 0.80 -17.31
C ALA A 471 -6.38 -0.45 -17.87
N TYR A 472 -7.25 -1.05 -17.07
CA TYR A 472 -8.12 -2.16 -17.45
C TYR A 472 -9.05 -1.76 -18.62
N LEU A 473 -9.79 -0.66 -18.50
CA LEU A 473 -10.69 -0.18 -19.55
C LEU A 473 -9.92 0.09 -20.85
N ASP A 474 -8.71 0.64 -20.78
CA ASP A 474 -7.87 0.82 -21.97
C ASP A 474 -7.52 -0.53 -22.62
N THR A 475 -7.27 -1.60 -21.85
CA THR A 475 -7.09 -2.96 -22.42
C THR A 475 -8.35 -3.57 -23.03
N VAL A 476 -9.54 -3.25 -22.50
CA VAL A 476 -10.84 -3.71 -23.02
C VAL A 476 -11.18 -3.00 -24.33
N ILE A 477 -10.90 -1.70 -24.41
CA ILE A 477 -11.20 -0.84 -25.57
C ILE A 477 -10.22 -1.09 -26.72
N ARG A 478 -8.97 -1.49 -26.42
CA ARG A 478 -7.97 -1.86 -27.43
C ARG A 478 -8.47 -3.04 -28.28
N ARG A 479 -8.44 -2.90 -29.61
CA ARG A 479 -8.68 -4.05 -30.50
C ARG A 479 -7.58 -5.10 -30.32
N PRO A 480 -7.92 -6.39 -30.25
CA PRO A 480 -6.94 -7.44 -30.48
C PRO A 480 -6.35 -7.24 -31.88
N ARG A 481 -5.01 -7.18 -32.00
CA ARG A 481 -4.40 -7.35 -33.32
C ARG A 481 -4.82 -8.73 -33.83
N VAL A 482 -5.39 -8.77 -35.03
CA VAL A 482 -5.67 -10.05 -35.71
C VAL A 482 -4.31 -10.68 -35.99
N THR A 483 -3.87 -11.58 -35.10
CA THR A 483 -2.83 -12.54 -35.43
C THR A 483 -3.45 -13.43 -36.50
N VAL A 484 -3.06 -13.22 -37.76
CA VAL A 484 -3.39 -14.15 -38.85
C VAL A 484 -2.88 -15.51 -38.39
N ALA A 485 -3.79 -16.41 -38.04
CA ALA A 485 -3.44 -17.81 -37.86
C ALA A 485 -2.81 -18.25 -39.19
N ALA A 486 -1.54 -18.68 -39.16
CA ALA A 486 -0.96 -19.33 -40.31
C ALA A 486 -1.92 -20.45 -40.73
N ALA A 487 -2.38 -20.43 -41.98
CA ALA A 487 -3.27 -21.43 -42.51
C ALA A 487 -2.68 -22.83 -42.21
N PRO A 488 -3.51 -23.81 -41.80
CA PRO A 488 -3.02 -25.18 -41.69
C PRO A 488 -2.44 -25.55 -43.06
N ALA A 489 -1.17 -25.97 -43.09
CA ALA A 489 -0.53 -26.43 -44.31
C ALA A 489 -1.41 -27.53 -44.90
N SER A 490 -2.06 -27.24 -46.02
CA SER A 490 -2.77 -28.23 -46.80
C SER A 490 -1.73 -29.19 -47.36
N ASP A 491 -1.84 -30.46 -46.97
CA ASP A 491 -1.14 -31.56 -47.61
C ASP A 491 -1.50 -31.56 -49.10
N SER A 492 -0.59 -31.05 -49.93
CA SER A 492 -0.60 -31.30 -51.37
C SER A 492 0.83 -31.54 -51.85
N GLY A 493 1.15 -32.84 -51.95
CA GLY A 493 1.96 -33.48 -52.98
C GLY A 493 3.16 -32.75 -53.57
N THR A 494 4.31 -33.43 -53.45
CA THR A 494 5.44 -33.50 -54.41
C THR A 494 6.34 -32.28 -54.56
N GLY A 495 7.63 -32.47 -54.23
CA GLY A 495 8.72 -31.58 -54.65
C GLY A 495 9.83 -31.44 -53.61
N SER A 496 10.88 -32.24 -53.74
CA SER A 496 12.10 -32.18 -52.94
C SER A 496 12.77 -30.79 -52.95
N SER A 497 12.91 -30.17 -51.78
CA SER A 497 14.08 -29.37 -51.44
C SER A 497 14.26 -29.34 -49.92
N SER A 498 15.50 -29.51 -49.49
CA SER A 498 15.95 -29.69 -48.11
C SER A 498 15.64 -28.49 -47.22
N THR A 499 14.57 -28.57 -46.42
CA THR A 499 14.40 -27.73 -45.22
C THR A 499 14.74 -28.56 -44.00
N ALA A 500 15.72 -28.11 -43.21
CA ALA A 500 16.10 -28.74 -41.95
C ALA A 500 14.87 -29.03 -41.07
N PRO A 501 14.80 -30.20 -40.39
CA PRO A 501 13.66 -30.52 -39.54
C PRO A 501 13.53 -29.48 -38.42
N ALA A 502 12.35 -28.86 -38.31
CA ALA A 502 12.03 -27.97 -37.21
C ALA A 502 12.34 -28.69 -35.88
N ALA A 503 13.20 -28.09 -35.05
CA ALA A 503 13.68 -28.69 -33.82
C ALA A 503 12.48 -29.07 -32.93
N ARG A 504 12.27 -30.38 -32.73
CA ARG A 504 11.19 -30.88 -31.85
C ARG A 504 11.61 -30.69 -30.39
N PRO A 505 10.68 -30.29 -29.51
CA PRO A 505 10.97 -30.16 -28.08
C PRO A 505 11.36 -31.54 -27.54
N SER A 506 12.56 -31.63 -26.96
CA SER A 506 13.00 -32.84 -26.26
C SER A 506 12.35 -32.90 -24.89
N PHE A 507 12.14 -34.11 -24.35
CA PHE A 507 11.61 -34.28 -22.99
C PHE A 507 12.48 -33.57 -21.95
N LEU A 508 13.81 -33.72 -22.07
CA LEU A 508 14.77 -33.08 -21.18
C LEU A 508 14.74 -31.54 -21.30
N GLY A 509 14.57 -31.00 -22.51
CA GLY A 509 14.40 -29.56 -22.73
C GLY A 509 13.10 -29.03 -22.14
N ALA A 510 12.00 -29.79 -22.25
CA ALA A 510 10.73 -29.43 -21.64
C ALA A 510 10.83 -29.36 -20.10
N VAL A 511 11.37 -30.40 -19.46
CA VAL A 511 11.59 -30.43 -18.00
C VAL A 511 12.53 -29.31 -17.56
N GLY A 512 13.67 -29.14 -18.23
CA GLY A 512 14.62 -28.08 -17.91
C GLY A 512 14.03 -26.67 -18.09
N SER A 513 13.15 -26.45 -19.08
CA SER A 513 12.48 -25.16 -19.27
C SER A 513 11.45 -24.83 -18.18
N ILE A 514 10.75 -25.85 -17.66
CA ILE A 514 9.81 -25.71 -16.54
C ILE A 514 10.55 -25.32 -15.27
N ILE A 515 11.62 -26.07 -14.94
CA ILE A 515 12.46 -25.80 -13.77
C ILE A 515 13.13 -24.43 -13.88
N GLY A 516 13.69 -24.11 -15.05
CA GLY A 516 14.35 -22.82 -15.28
C GLY A 516 13.41 -21.62 -15.12
N PHE A 517 12.19 -21.69 -15.66
CA PHE A 517 11.19 -20.65 -15.47
C PHE A 517 10.76 -20.52 -14.00
N ALA A 518 10.47 -21.64 -13.33
CA ALA A 518 10.13 -21.67 -11.91
C ALA A 518 11.21 -21.01 -11.04
N SER A 519 12.48 -21.41 -11.21
CA SER A 519 13.60 -20.85 -10.46
C SER A 519 13.85 -19.37 -10.78
N SER A 520 13.69 -18.95 -12.04
CA SER A 520 13.83 -17.55 -12.44
C SER A 520 12.74 -16.66 -11.84
N PHE A 521 11.47 -17.08 -11.91
CA PHE A 521 10.35 -16.35 -11.28
C PHE A 521 10.50 -16.30 -9.76
N PHE A 522 10.90 -17.42 -9.16
CA PHE A 522 11.19 -17.50 -7.72
C PHE A 522 12.30 -16.54 -7.31
N LEU A 523 13.43 -16.50 -8.02
CA LEU A 523 14.55 -15.61 -7.70
C LEU A 523 14.15 -14.13 -7.73
N LEU A 524 13.33 -13.72 -8.71
CA LEU A 524 12.79 -12.37 -8.78
C LEU A 524 11.91 -12.04 -7.56
N HIS A 525 11.02 -12.96 -7.18
CA HIS A 525 10.18 -12.76 -5.99
C HIS A 525 11.02 -12.73 -4.71
N TRP A 526 11.92 -13.69 -4.54
CA TRP A 526 12.67 -13.92 -3.30
C TRP A 526 13.59 -12.76 -2.93
N LEU A 527 14.34 -12.19 -3.88
CA LEU A 527 15.37 -11.18 -3.58
C LEU A 527 15.09 -9.78 -4.14
N PHE A 528 14.21 -9.63 -5.13
CA PHE A 528 14.14 -8.41 -5.94
C PHE A 528 12.76 -7.73 -5.98
N THR A 529 11.88 -8.04 -5.01
CA THR A 529 10.59 -7.36 -4.83
C THR A 529 10.63 -6.20 -3.82
N ASP A 530 11.80 -5.87 -3.30
CA ASP A 530 12.09 -4.66 -2.53
C ASP A 530 13.54 -4.22 -2.72
N SER A 531 13.80 -2.93 -2.52
CA SER A 531 15.14 -2.37 -2.67
C SER A 531 16.09 -2.69 -1.52
N GLY A 532 15.56 -3.02 -0.34
CA GLY A 532 16.27 -3.27 0.90
C GLY A 532 16.62 -4.75 1.17
N THR A 533 15.99 -5.72 0.50
CA THR A 533 16.24 -7.15 0.77
C THR A 533 17.70 -7.54 0.63
N ILE A 534 18.35 -7.23 -0.50
CA ILE A 534 19.78 -7.54 -0.66
C ILE A 534 20.69 -6.75 0.31
N ILE A 535 20.23 -5.62 0.82
CA ILE A 535 20.96 -4.82 1.82
C ILE A 535 20.92 -5.53 3.17
N ALA A 536 19.74 -6.01 3.59
CA ALA A 536 19.59 -6.81 4.81
C ALA A 536 20.41 -8.12 4.76
N TRP A 537 20.51 -8.76 3.58
CA TRP A 537 21.40 -9.91 3.39
C TRP A 537 22.89 -9.56 3.60
N SER A 538 23.29 -8.32 3.28
CA SER A 538 24.67 -7.87 3.43
C SER A 538 24.98 -7.24 4.79
N PHE A 539 23.99 -6.96 5.63
CA PHE A 539 24.18 -6.19 6.86
C PHE A 539 24.84 -7.03 7.96
N ASP A 540 25.76 -6.43 8.72
CA ASP A 540 26.59 -7.12 9.74
C ASP A 540 26.94 -6.22 10.95
N GLY A 541 26.08 -5.23 11.25
CA GLY A 541 26.22 -4.36 12.42
C GLY A 541 27.08 -3.10 12.23
N TYR A 542 27.63 -2.60 13.34
CA TYR A 542 28.43 -1.37 13.44
C TYR A 542 29.90 -1.68 13.82
N PRO A 543 30.89 -0.92 13.30
CA PRO A 543 30.78 0.34 12.58
C PRO A 543 30.19 0.18 11.17
N ALA A 544 29.13 0.93 10.90
CA ALA A 544 28.34 0.78 9.68
C ALA A 544 29.08 1.34 8.47
N SER A 545 29.90 0.49 7.86
CA SER A 545 30.70 0.80 6.68
C SER A 545 30.00 0.44 5.37
N GLY A 546 28.85 -0.24 5.43
CA GLY A 546 28.11 -0.78 4.28
C GLY A 546 26.86 0.00 3.85
N PRO A 547 26.05 -0.59 2.95
CA PRO A 547 24.83 0.03 2.49
C PRO A 547 23.71 -0.02 3.54
N PHE A 548 22.93 1.04 3.57
CA PHE A 548 21.66 1.18 4.31
C PHE A 548 20.46 1.17 3.35
N ALA A 549 19.32 0.65 3.82
CA ALA A 549 18.07 0.56 3.05
C ALA A 549 17.70 1.90 2.38
N PHE A 550 17.90 3.01 3.11
CA PHE A 550 17.93 4.35 2.56
C PHE A 550 19.32 4.97 2.84
N PRO A 551 19.99 5.65 1.88
CA PRO A 551 19.54 5.93 0.50
C PRO A 551 19.88 4.84 -0.52
N HIS A 552 20.63 3.79 -0.14
CA HIS A 552 21.27 2.89 -1.11
C HIS A 552 20.31 1.93 -1.81
N GLY A 553 19.05 1.81 -1.37
CA GLY A 553 18.01 1.11 -2.12
C GLY A 553 17.83 1.60 -3.56
N LEU A 554 18.18 2.85 -3.87
CA LEU A 554 18.18 3.37 -5.24
C LEU A 554 19.19 2.65 -6.15
N LEU A 555 20.29 2.13 -5.60
CA LEU A 555 21.27 1.33 -6.36
C LEU A 555 20.68 -0.03 -6.75
N THR A 556 19.91 -0.66 -5.87
CA THR A 556 19.13 -1.88 -6.18
C THR A 556 18.14 -1.59 -7.31
N ILE A 557 17.37 -0.50 -7.19
CA ILE A 557 16.41 -0.08 -8.24
C ILE A 557 17.13 0.17 -9.57
N SER A 558 18.31 0.82 -9.53
CA SER A 558 19.13 1.09 -10.72
C SER A 558 19.63 -0.20 -11.38
N ALA A 559 20.03 -1.19 -10.59
CA ALA A 559 20.44 -2.50 -11.08
C ALA A 559 19.28 -3.25 -11.76
N LEU A 560 18.09 -3.27 -11.14
CA LEU A 560 16.89 -3.86 -11.75
C LEU A 560 16.50 -3.13 -13.04
N ALA A 561 16.56 -1.80 -13.06
CA ALA A 561 16.28 -0.99 -14.23
C ALA A 561 17.27 -1.24 -15.38
N LEU A 562 18.56 -1.43 -15.07
CA LEU A 562 19.57 -1.86 -16.05
C LEU A 562 19.23 -3.25 -16.61
N GLY A 563 18.81 -4.18 -15.74
CA GLY A 563 18.30 -5.49 -16.16
C GLY A 563 17.13 -5.38 -17.15
N VAL A 564 16.20 -4.44 -16.94
CA VAL A 564 15.09 -4.18 -17.88
C VAL A 564 15.59 -3.65 -19.22
N VAL A 565 16.58 -2.76 -19.25
CA VAL A 565 17.18 -2.27 -20.51
C VAL A 565 17.84 -3.41 -21.31
N LEU A 566 18.40 -4.41 -20.61
CA LEU A 566 19.00 -5.62 -21.19
C LEU A 566 17.99 -6.75 -21.46
N SER A 567 16.72 -6.59 -21.07
CA SER A 567 15.66 -7.59 -21.25
C SER A 567 15.11 -7.81 -22.68
N PRO A 568 15.37 -6.97 -23.72
CA PRO A 568 14.93 -7.29 -25.07
C PRO A 568 15.35 -8.69 -25.49
N LEU A 569 14.42 -9.46 -26.07
CA LEU A 569 14.53 -10.93 -26.18
C LEU A 569 15.85 -11.41 -26.80
N HIS A 570 16.34 -10.72 -27.81
CA HIS A 570 17.63 -11.03 -28.43
C HIS A 570 18.83 -10.89 -27.48
N HIS A 571 18.88 -9.83 -26.66
CA HIS A 571 19.94 -9.67 -25.66
C HIS A 571 19.75 -10.67 -24.52
N SER A 572 18.49 -10.84 -24.07
CA SER A 572 18.12 -11.82 -23.05
C SER A 572 18.59 -13.23 -23.39
N LEU A 573 18.33 -13.72 -24.61
CA LEU A 573 18.78 -15.04 -25.07
C LEU A 573 20.30 -15.16 -25.15
N ARG A 574 21.01 -14.11 -25.58
CA ARG A 574 22.49 -14.09 -25.62
C ARG A 574 23.11 -14.14 -24.23
N ILE A 575 22.55 -13.39 -23.28
CA ILE A 575 23.03 -13.38 -21.89
C ILE A 575 22.71 -14.72 -21.23
N ALA A 576 21.47 -15.22 -21.38
CA ALA A 576 21.03 -16.46 -20.76
C ALA A 576 21.77 -17.70 -21.30
N SER A 577 22.14 -17.72 -22.59
CA SER A 577 22.92 -18.82 -23.20
C SER A 577 24.42 -18.77 -22.89
N SER A 578 24.92 -17.69 -22.25
CA SER A 578 26.32 -17.55 -21.87
C SER A 578 26.61 -18.27 -20.55
N TRP A 579 27.40 -19.34 -20.62
CA TRP A 579 27.91 -20.04 -19.43
C TRP A 579 28.77 -19.15 -18.53
N LEU A 580 29.47 -18.16 -19.10
CA LEU A 580 30.21 -17.17 -18.32
C LEU A 580 29.26 -16.29 -17.51
N ALA A 581 28.18 -15.79 -18.13
CA ALA A 581 27.20 -14.97 -17.44
C ALA A 581 26.49 -15.74 -16.31
N TYR A 582 26.13 -17.01 -16.57
CA TYR A 582 25.60 -17.90 -15.53
C TYR A 582 26.62 -18.15 -14.40
N GLY A 583 27.89 -18.42 -14.72
CA GLY A 583 28.95 -18.60 -13.73
C GLY A 583 29.17 -17.36 -12.86
N VAL A 584 29.12 -16.17 -13.47
CA VAL A 584 29.17 -14.88 -12.74
C VAL A 584 27.96 -14.71 -11.84
N ALA A 585 26.75 -15.08 -12.28
CA ALA A 585 25.55 -15.04 -11.44
C ALA A 585 25.66 -15.98 -10.24
N CYS A 586 26.15 -17.21 -10.44
CA CYS A 586 26.39 -18.16 -9.35
C CYS A 586 27.45 -17.64 -8.36
N GLY A 587 28.57 -17.12 -8.87
CA GLY A 587 29.58 -16.48 -8.03
C GLY A 587 29.02 -15.28 -7.26
N SER A 588 28.13 -14.51 -7.88
CA SER A 588 27.50 -13.35 -7.26
C SER A 588 26.56 -13.74 -6.12
N ALA A 589 25.78 -14.82 -6.29
CA ALA A 589 24.95 -15.37 -5.24
C ALA A 589 25.78 -15.97 -4.09
N ALA A 590 26.89 -16.64 -4.40
CA ALA A 590 27.81 -17.17 -3.38
C ALA A 590 28.46 -16.04 -2.57
N LEU A 591 28.84 -14.94 -3.22
CA LEU A 591 29.37 -13.75 -2.54
C LEU A 591 28.30 -13.06 -1.70
N LEU A 592 27.07 -12.92 -2.20
CA LEU A 592 25.94 -12.40 -1.42
C LEU A 592 25.67 -13.21 -0.15
N TYR A 593 25.84 -14.53 -0.20
CA TYR A 593 25.63 -15.42 0.96
C TYR A 593 26.79 -15.43 1.96
N SER A 594 28.04 -15.26 1.49
CA SER A 594 29.24 -15.50 2.31
C SER A 594 29.99 -14.24 2.76
N GLN A 595 29.72 -13.09 2.12
CA GLN A 595 30.38 -11.82 2.42
C GLN A 595 29.41 -10.85 3.11
N THR A 596 29.90 -9.68 3.51
CA THR A 596 29.12 -8.64 4.18
C THR A 596 29.33 -7.26 3.53
N TYR A 597 28.47 -6.30 3.87
CA TYR A 597 28.49 -4.92 3.38
C TYR A 597 28.58 -4.82 1.85
N TRP A 598 29.45 -3.93 1.33
CA TRP A 598 29.58 -3.68 -0.11
C TRP A 598 30.02 -4.89 -0.92
N THR A 599 30.83 -5.79 -0.34
CA THR A 599 31.35 -6.97 -1.03
C THR A 599 30.28 -8.04 -1.25
N ALA A 600 29.21 -8.04 -0.44
CA ALA A 600 27.99 -8.82 -0.71
C ALA A 600 26.97 -8.04 -1.58
N PHE A 601 26.79 -6.75 -1.31
CA PHE A 601 25.75 -5.93 -1.94
C PHE A 601 25.93 -5.74 -3.45
N PHE A 602 27.14 -5.39 -3.93
CA PHE A 602 27.36 -5.20 -5.37
C PHE A 602 27.18 -6.48 -6.19
N PRO A 603 27.69 -7.65 -5.74
CA PRO A 603 27.32 -8.92 -6.35
C PRO A 603 25.81 -9.21 -6.30
N GLY A 604 25.13 -8.90 -5.20
CA GLY A 604 23.66 -8.98 -5.12
C GLY A 604 22.95 -8.13 -6.18
N CYS A 605 23.42 -6.91 -6.42
CA CYS A 605 22.93 -6.05 -7.51
C CYS A 605 23.18 -6.67 -8.90
N LEU A 606 24.37 -7.24 -9.12
CA LEU A 606 24.72 -7.92 -10.37
C LEU A 606 23.84 -9.15 -10.62
N LEU A 607 23.54 -9.93 -9.57
CA LEU A 607 22.58 -11.01 -9.63
C LEU A 607 21.18 -10.52 -10.03
N GLY A 608 20.77 -9.33 -9.55
CA GLY A 608 19.52 -8.67 -9.95
C GLY A 608 19.50 -8.29 -11.43
N VAL A 609 20.59 -7.73 -11.95
CA VAL A 609 20.74 -7.45 -13.40
C VAL A 609 20.58 -8.73 -14.21
N TYR A 610 21.22 -9.83 -13.78
CA TYR A 610 21.11 -11.12 -14.45
C TYR A 610 19.68 -11.69 -14.39
N ALA A 611 19.05 -11.70 -13.21
CA ALA A 611 17.71 -12.25 -13.02
C ALA A 611 16.66 -11.54 -13.88
N VAL A 612 16.66 -10.19 -13.89
CA VAL A 612 15.72 -9.39 -14.68
C VAL A 612 16.00 -9.49 -16.18
N SER A 613 17.27 -9.45 -16.60
CA SER A 613 17.63 -9.47 -18.03
C SER A 613 17.40 -10.83 -18.70
N THR A 614 17.49 -11.95 -17.96
CA THR A 614 17.33 -13.31 -18.49
C THR A 614 15.91 -13.86 -18.36
N PHE A 615 15.05 -13.26 -17.55
CA PHE A 615 13.65 -13.70 -17.39
C PHE A 615 12.89 -13.88 -18.72
N PRO A 616 12.99 -12.97 -19.72
CA PRO A 616 12.33 -13.17 -21.02
C PRO A 616 12.82 -14.40 -21.79
N ALA A 617 14.10 -14.76 -21.69
CA ALA A 617 14.65 -15.96 -22.31
C ALA A 617 14.09 -17.25 -21.69
N PHE A 618 13.94 -17.30 -20.36
CA PHE A 618 13.32 -18.45 -19.69
C PHE A 618 11.83 -18.56 -20.00
N LEU A 619 11.10 -17.44 -20.07
CA LEU A 619 9.70 -17.45 -20.51
C LEU A 619 9.57 -17.92 -21.97
N PHE A 620 10.43 -17.43 -22.86
CA PHE A 620 10.46 -17.91 -24.25
C PHE A 620 10.74 -19.41 -24.33
N SER A 621 11.70 -19.90 -23.55
CA SER A 621 12.07 -21.32 -23.50
C SER A 621 10.90 -22.21 -23.09
N VAL A 622 10.18 -21.86 -22.01
CA VAL A 622 9.03 -22.66 -21.55
C VAL A 622 7.88 -22.61 -22.54
N LEU A 623 7.63 -21.47 -23.21
CA LEU A 623 6.62 -21.35 -24.26
C LEU A 623 6.96 -22.19 -25.49
N PHE A 624 8.23 -22.19 -25.92
CA PHE A 624 8.72 -22.99 -27.04
C PHE A 624 8.49 -24.50 -26.80
N HIS A 625 8.72 -24.97 -25.57
CA HIS A 625 8.54 -26.37 -25.18
C HIS A 625 7.09 -26.75 -24.84
N SER A 626 6.12 -25.84 -24.99
CA SER A 626 4.71 -26.06 -24.61
C SER A 626 3.73 -26.24 -25.79
N PRO A 627 4.05 -26.87 -26.94
CA PRO A 627 3.29 -26.74 -28.19
C PRO A 627 1.81 -27.17 -28.13
N ARG A 628 1.45 -28.05 -27.19
CA ARG A 628 0.08 -28.60 -27.04
C ARG A 628 -0.83 -27.75 -26.14
N GLY A 629 -0.27 -26.82 -25.37
CA GLY A 629 -1.01 -25.93 -24.47
C GLY A 629 -0.20 -25.51 -23.24
N PRO A 630 -0.56 -24.39 -22.60
CA PRO A 630 0.23 -23.82 -21.51
C PRO A 630 -0.09 -24.41 -20.13
N ALA A 631 -1.20 -25.16 -20.02
CA ALA A 631 -1.78 -25.53 -18.72
C ALA A 631 -0.88 -26.43 -17.88
N LEU A 632 -0.42 -27.56 -18.45
CA LEU A 632 0.42 -28.51 -17.72
C LEU A 632 1.82 -27.95 -17.46
N THR A 633 2.39 -27.22 -18.41
CA THR A 633 3.76 -26.70 -18.29
C THR A 633 3.86 -25.56 -17.28
N PHE A 634 3.01 -24.52 -17.41
CA PHE A 634 2.97 -23.45 -16.42
C PHE A 634 2.36 -23.89 -15.10
N GLY A 635 1.35 -24.76 -15.10
CA GLY A 635 0.81 -25.32 -13.85
C GLY A 635 1.88 -26.04 -13.04
N THR A 636 2.71 -26.87 -13.70
CA THR A 636 3.85 -27.54 -13.06
C THR A 636 4.94 -26.55 -12.66
N ALA A 637 5.23 -25.53 -13.47
CA ALA A 637 6.24 -24.53 -13.11
C ALA A 637 5.83 -23.71 -11.88
N PHE A 638 4.57 -23.27 -11.80
CA PHE A 638 4.06 -22.58 -10.62
C PHE A 638 3.95 -23.51 -9.40
N PHE A 639 3.70 -24.81 -9.61
CA PHE A 639 3.78 -25.79 -8.53
C PHE A 639 5.20 -25.91 -7.95
N LEU A 640 6.22 -25.99 -8.81
CA LEU A 640 7.62 -25.95 -8.37
C LEU A 640 7.96 -24.62 -7.69
N TYR A 641 7.45 -23.50 -8.18
CA TYR A 641 7.59 -22.20 -7.54
C TYR A 641 6.96 -22.16 -6.13
N VAL A 642 5.79 -22.78 -5.91
CA VAL A 642 5.20 -22.93 -4.57
C VAL A 642 6.09 -23.80 -3.67
N ILE A 643 6.67 -24.89 -4.19
CA ILE A 643 7.63 -25.71 -3.43
C ILE A 643 8.86 -24.88 -3.05
N LEU A 644 9.40 -24.05 -3.94
CA LEU A 644 10.54 -23.18 -3.64
C LEU A 644 10.19 -22.12 -2.59
N GLN A 645 8.97 -21.57 -2.58
CA GLN A 645 8.49 -20.67 -1.53
C GLN A 645 8.49 -21.35 -0.16
N LEU A 646 7.94 -22.56 -0.06
CA LEU A 646 7.97 -23.36 1.17
C LEU A 646 9.41 -23.67 1.59
N ALA A 647 10.23 -24.14 0.64
CA ALA A 647 11.64 -24.46 0.87
C ALA A 647 12.47 -23.25 1.32
N SER A 648 12.09 -22.01 0.96
CA SER A 648 12.76 -20.80 1.44
C SER A 648 12.33 -20.34 2.83
N THR A 649 11.23 -20.89 3.35
CA THR A 649 10.70 -20.59 4.69
C THR A 649 11.14 -21.65 5.71
N TRP A 650 11.26 -22.91 5.29
CA TRP A 650 11.69 -24.01 6.15
C TRP A 650 13.04 -23.83 6.87
N PRO A 651 14.07 -23.15 6.31
CA PRO A 651 15.32 -22.96 7.03
C PRO A 651 15.20 -22.23 8.37
N VAL A 652 14.15 -21.42 8.55
CA VAL A 652 13.85 -20.71 9.80
C VAL A 652 12.62 -21.30 10.52
N ALA A 653 11.57 -21.67 9.79
CA ALA A 653 10.33 -22.18 10.38
C ALA A 653 10.34 -23.70 10.67
N TYR A 654 11.52 -24.33 10.69
CA TYR A 654 11.65 -25.80 10.72
C TYR A 654 10.99 -26.46 11.94
N ALA A 655 10.88 -25.74 13.06
CA ALA A 655 10.24 -26.22 14.28
C ALA A 655 8.71 -26.36 14.15
N PHE A 656 8.09 -25.58 13.24
CA PHE A 656 6.63 -25.45 13.15
C PHE A 656 6.02 -26.18 11.94
N VAL A 657 6.86 -26.75 11.07
CA VAL A 657 6.42 -27.35 9.79
C VAL A 657 6.84 -28.82 9.67
N PRO A 658 5.95 -29.71 9.18
CA PRO A 658 6.30 -31.11 8.97
C PRO A 658 7.52 -31.26 8.06
N ALA A 659 8.49 -32.08 8.49
CA ALA A 659 9.76 -32.32 7.80
C ALA A 659 10.65 -31.07 7.61
N GLY A 660 10.38 -29.97 8.32
CA GLY A 660 11.18 -28.75 8.27
C GLY A 660 12.66 -28.96 8.60
N TRP A 661 12.96 -29.94 9.47
CA TRP A 661 14.32 -30.33 9.86
C TRP A 661 15.25 -30.67 8.68
N ILE A 662 14.71 -31.03 7.51
CA ILE A 662 15.50 -31.34 6.30
C ILE A 662 16.29 -30.12 5.83
N LEU A 663 15.71 -28.91 5.94
CA LEU A 663 16.33 -27.66 5.50
C LEU A 663 16.72 -26.74 6.66
N ARG A 664 16.67 -27.23 7.90
CA ARG A 664 17.02 -26.47 9.11
C ARG A 664 18.36 -25.75 8.93
N GLU A 665 18.32 -24.43 8.97
CA GLU A 665 19.48 -23.55 8.85
C GLU A 665 20.26 -23.69 7.52
N ARG A 666 19.66 -24.31 6.48
CA ARG A 666 20.27 -24.61 5.18
C ARG A 666 19.79 -23.70 4.05
N THR A 667 19.83 -22.39 4.26
CA THR A 667 19.57 -21.41 3.19
C THR A 667 20.57 -21.57 2.02
N ASP A 668 21.79 -22.03 2.27
CA ASP A 668 22.79 -22.40 1.26
C ASP A 668 22.26 -23.44 0.25
N ILE A 669 21.59 -24.48 0.72
CA ILE A 669 21.00 -25.52 -0.13
C ILE A 669 19.90 -24.93 -1.01
N VAL A 670 19.05 -24.06 -0.46
CA VAL A 670 17.97 -23.40 -1.22
C VAL A 670 18.55 -22.53 -2.33
N VAL A 671 19.58 -21.73 -2.04
CA VAL A 671 20.33 -20.97 -3.06
C VAL A 671 20.87 -21.91 -4.14
N GLY A 672 21.49 -23.02 -3.75
CA GLY A 672 22.01 -24.04 -4.66
C GLY A 672 20.94 -24.67 -5.57
N ILE A 673 19.77 -25.01 -5.02
CA ILE A 673 18.63 -25.56 -5.77
C ILE A 673 18.12 -24.54 -6.81
N VAL A 674 17.97 -23.28 -6.41
CA VAL A 674 17.47 -22.21 -7.30
C VAL A 674 18.46 -21.98 -8.45
N LEU A 675 19.75 -21.82 -8.15
CA LEU A 675 20.79 -21.62 -9.18
C LEU A 675 20.95 -22.84 -10.06
N GLY A 676 20.94 -24.05 -9.51
CA GLY A 676 20.95 -25.30 -10.26
C GLY A 676 19.76 -25.41 -11.21
N GLY A 677 18.57 -25.00 -10.76
CA GLY A 677 17.38 -24.94 -11.60
C GLY A 677 17.49 -23.90 -12.73
N ILE A 678 18.08 -22.72 -12.47
CA ILE A 678 18.43 -21.75 -13.51
C ILE A 678 19.41 -22.37 -14.52
N GLY A 679 20.43 -23.11 -14.05
CA GLY A 679 21.38 -23.83 -14.89
C GLY A 679 20.72 -24.87 -15.81
N LEU A 680 19.75 -25.64 -15.30
CA LEU A 680 18.92 -26.53 -16.13
C LEU A 680 18.09 -25.76 -17.16
N GLY A 681 17.60 -24.58 -16.79
CA GLY A 681 16.97 -23.64 -17.72
C GLY A 681 17.90 -23.18 -18.84
N VAL A 682 19.16 -22.87 -18.53
CA VAL A 682 20.20 -22.47 -19.51
C VAL A 682 20.48 -23.60 -20.50
N VAL A 683 20.54 -24.84 -20.03
CA VAL A 683 20.70 -26.04 -20.89
C VAL A 683 19.49 -26.22 -21.81
N ALA A 684 18.29 -25.94 -21.31
CA ALA A 684 17.03 -26.07 -22.05
C ALA A 684 16.78 -24.98 -23.09
N LEU A 685 17.61 -23.93 -23.17
CA LEU A 685 17.44 -22.86 -24.16
C LEU A 685 17.55 -23.39 -25.60
N PRO A 686 16.64 -23.00 -26.51
CA PRO A 686 16.72 -23.42 -27.92
C PRO A 686 17.96 -22.84 -28.63
N ARG A 687 19.05 -23.61 -28.73
CA ARG A 687 20.32 -23.16 -29.35
C ARG A 687 20.27 -23.00 -30.87
N ASN A 688 19.32 -23.67 -31.55
CA ASN A 688 19.20 -23.73 -33.01
C ASN A 688 17.90 -23.11 -33.58
N ALA A 689 17.14 -22.33 -32.79
CA ALA A 689 15.96 -21.60 -33.30
C ALA A 689 16.34 -20.49 -34.31
N SER A 690 17.64 -20.25 -34.50
CA SER A 690 18.25 -19.39 -35.53
C SER A 690 18.28 -20.01 -36.95
N ALA A 691 17.74 -21.22 -37.15
CA ALA A 691 17.76 -21.94 -38.43
C ALA A 691 16.59 -21.61 -39.38
N THR A 692 15.79 -20.59 -39.09
CA THR A 692 15.10 -19.81 -40.12
C THR A 692 16.09 -18.77 -40.65
N PRO A 693 16.22 -18.56 -41.97
CA PRO A 693 17.09 -17.49 -42.49
C PRO A 693 16.73 -16.19 -41.76
N PRO A 694 17.70 -15.31 -41.47
CA PRO A 694 17.42 -14.09 -40.73
C PRO A 694 16.47 -13.25 -41.57
N LEU A 695 15.16 -13.36 -41.32
CA LEU A 695 14.28 -12.20 -41.44
C LEU A 695 15.01 -11.12 -40.63
N PRO A 696 15.35 -9.99 -41.26
CA PRO A 696 16.39 -9.08 -40.79
C PRO A 696 16.24 -8.91 -39.30
N ALA A 697 17.23 -9.40 -38.54
CA ALA A 697 17.23 -9.51 -37.08
C ALA A 697 16.38 -8.37 -36.53
N SER A 698 15.19 -8.69 -36.02
CA SER A 698 14.18 -7.67 -35.77
C SER A 698 14.73 -6.75 -34.69
N ARG A 699 15.39 -5.67 -35.11
CA ARG A 699 15.88 -4.64 -34.20
C ARG A 699 14.67 -4.24 -33.39
N PRO A 700 14.79 -4.09 -32.05
CA PRO A 700 13.69 -3.61 -31.24
C PRO A 700 13.15 -2.38 -31.95
N SER A 701 11.84 -2.36 -32.22
CA SER A 701 11.26 -1.27 -32.97
C SER A 701 11.73 0.02 -32.31
N ARG A 702 12.28 0.96 -33.08
CA ARG A 702 12.85 2.20 -32.49
C ARG A 702 11.87 2.87 -31.51
N GLY A 703 10.56 2.65 -31.67
CA GLY A 703 9.52 3.07 -30.74
C GLY A 703 9.46 2.30 -29.40
N LEU A 704 9.61 0.97 -29.38
CA LEU A 704 9.57 0.18 -28.13
C LEU A 704 10.79 0.47 -27.25
N SER A 705 12.00 0.44 -27.81
CA SER A 705 13.21 0.76 -27.06
C SER A 705 13.17 2.18 -26.47
N LYS A 706 12.63 3.17 -27.21
CA LYS A 706 12.39 4.52 -26.68
C LYS A 706 11.42 4.53 -25.49
N ARG A 707 10.35 3.73 -25.53
CA ARG A 707 9.38 3.63 -24.41
C ARG A 707 10.01 2.96 -23.19
N ILE A 708 10.79 1.90 -23.38
CA ILE A 708 11.51 1.21 -22.31
C ILE A 708 12.49 2.18 -21.64
N ASN A 709 13.39 2.78 -22.42
CA ASN A 709 14.39 3.71 -21.89
C ASN A 709 13.75 4.95 -21.26
N GLY A 710 12.67 5.47 -21.84
CA GLY A 710 11.90 6.59 -21.27
C GLY A 710 11.22 6.21 -19.95
N SER A 711 10.68 5.00 -19.83
CA SER A 711 10.06 4.50 -18.59
C SER A 711 11.10 4.26 -17.51
N VAL A 712 12.23 3.64 -17.86
CA VAL A 712 13.38 3.46 -16.95
C VAL A 712 13.87 4.81 -16.44
N LEU A 713 14.09 5.78 -17.33
CA LEU A 713 14.49 7.13 -16.94
C LEU A 713 13.46 7.77 -16.00
N CYS A 714 12.16 7.66 -16.32
CA CYS A 714 11.09 8.19 -15.48
C CYS A 714 11.07 7.55 -14.08
N LEU A 715 11.25 6.24 -13.98
CA LEU A 715 11.28 5.51 -12.71
C LEU A 715 12.51 5.86 -11.88
N LEU A 716 13.68 5.99 -12.51
CA LEU A 716 14.90 6.41 -11.82
C LEU A 716 14.79 7.86 -11.34
N LEU A 717 14.26 8.77 -12.15
CA LEU A 717 13.98 10.15 -11.73
C LEU A 717 12.99 10.17 -10.56
N ALA A 718 11.93 9.36 -10.60
CA ALA A 718 11.01 9.24 -9.47
C ALA A 718 11.71 8.73 -8.20
N GLY A 719 12.56 7.70 -8.31
CA GLY A 719 13.39 7.21 -7.19
C GLY A 719 14.35 8.27 -6.65
N THR A 720 14.97 9.08 -7.52
CA THR A 720 15.82 10.21 -7.10
C THR A 720 15.00 11.30 -6.42
N LEU A 721 13.80 11.62 -6.90
CA LEU A 721 12.90 12.59 -6.25
C LEU A 721 12.47 12.11 -4.86
N VAL A 722 12.18 10.82 -4.70
CA VAL A 722 11.91 10.21 -3.39
C VAL A 722 13.10 10.35 -2.45
N LEU A 723 14.31 10.10 -2.96
CA LEU A 723 15.55 10.28 -2.18
C LEU A 723 15.69 11.73 -1.71
N ILE A 724 15.50 12.71 -2.60
CA ILE A 724 15.57 14.13 -2.25
C ILE A 724 14.48 14.50 -1.22
N TYR A 725 13.27 13.98 -1.37
CA TYR A 725 12.15 14.24 -0.46
C TYR A 725 12.38 13.66 0.94
N ARG A 726 12.90 12.43 1.04
CA ARG A 726 13.13 11.72 2.31
C ARG A 726 14.46 12.06 3.00
N ALA A 727 15.43 12.62 2.28
CA ALA A 727 16.76 12.90 2.80
C ALA A 727 16.76 13.79 4.06
N PRO A 728 16.00 14.91 4.15
CA PRO A 728 16.01 15.76 5.34
C PRO A 728 15.58 15.02 6.62
N GLY A 729 14.57 14.15 6.53
CA GLY A 729 14.10 13.37 7.69
C GLY A 729 15.05 12.26 8.09
N PHE A 730 15.67 11.57 7.12
CA PHE A 730 16.61 10.48 7.40
C PHE A 730 17.94 10.96 8.00
N PHE A 731 18.48 12.08 7.51
CA PHE A 731 19.74 12.65 8.02
C PHE A 731 19.55 13.60 9.21
N ALA A 732 18.34 13.69 9.77
CA ALA A 732 18.09 14.45 10.97
C ALA A 732 18.89 13.83 12.13
N PRO A 733 19.57 14.65 12.97
CA PRO A 733 20.26 14.13 14.14
C PRO A 733 19.26 13.53 15.12
N GLY A 734 19.65 12.44 15.77
CA GLY A 734 18.88 11.87 16.86
C GLY A 734 18.94 12.80 18.08
N VAL A 735 17.82 13.47 18.38
CA VAL A 735 17.73 14.35 19.55
C VAL A 735 16.93 13.61 20.63
N PRO A 736 17.57 13.20 21.75
CA PRO A 736 16.86 12.54 22.84
C PRO A 736 15.83 13.49 23.47
N TYR A 737 14.78 12.95 24.07
CA TYR A 737 13.67 13.77 24.59
C TYR A 737 14.08 14.60 25.83
N ARG A 738 14.95 14.06 26.67
CA ARG A 738 15.32 14.63 27.98
C ARG A 738 16.85 14.73 28.15
N PRO A 739 17.54 15.49 27.29
CA PRO A 739 19.00 15.60 27.31
C PRO A 739 19.54 16.32 28.55
N GLU A 740 18.83 17.30 29.07
CA GLU A 740 19.26 18.12 30.21
C GLU A 740 19.38 17.29 31.49
N GLU A 741 18.42 16.38 31.69
CA GLU A 741 18.40 15.46 32.83
C GLU A 741 19.19 14.17 32.60
N ARG A 742 19.81 14.00 31.42
CA ARG A 742 20.55 12.80 31.00
C ARG A 742 19.73 11.52 31.14
N VAL A 743 18.46 11.59 30.75
CA VAL A 743 17.53 10.46 30.81
C VAL A 743 17.49 9.76 29.46
N VAL A 744 17.62 8.44 29.50
CA VAL A 744 17.38 7.55 28.36
C VAL A 744 16.10 6.75 28.61
N THR A 745 15.17 6.83 27.67
CA THR A 745 13.99 5.96 27.63
C THR A 745 14.25 4.80 26.67
N ALA A 746 14.22 3.57 27.16
CA ALA A 746 14.40 2.35 26.36
C ALA A 746 13.13 1.50 26.36
N ALA A 747 12.75 0.98 25.18
CA ALA A 747 11.58 0.13 25.02
C ALA A 747 11.91 -1.19 24.33
N ILE A 748 11.18 -2.25 24.70
CA ILE A 748 11.18 -3.54 24.01
C ILE A 748 9.77 -3.88 23.53
N TRP A 749 9.68 -4.41 22.31
CA TRP A 749 8.42 -4.91 21.75
C TRP A 749 8.63 -6.09 20.79
N THR A 750 7.94 -7.21 20.99
CA THR A 750 7.73 -8.24 19.96
C THR A 750 6.57 -7.83 19.06
N VAL A 751 6.77 -7.75 17.75
CA VAL A 751 5.88 -6.96 16.88
C VAL A 751 5.06 -7.78 15.88
N HIS A 752 5.07 -9.11 15.96
CA HIS A 752 4.30 -9.98 15.08
C HIS A 752 4.49 -9.63 13.60
N PHE A 753 5.76 -9.44 13.19
CA PHE A 753 6.14 -9.07 11.83
C PHE A 753 5.51 -7.77 11.30
N GLY A 754 4.99 -6.90 12.18
CA GLY A 754 4.37 -5.61 11.85
C GLY A 754 2.93 -5.73 11.32
N LEU A 755 2.17 -6.70 11.81
CA LEU A 755 0.73 -6.84 11.57
C LEU A 755 -0.05 -6.77 12.89
N ASP A 756 -1.19 -6.09 12.85
CA ASP A 756 -2.06 -5.86 14.00
C ASP A 756 -3.02 -7.04 14.25
N GLY A 757 -3.78 -7.00 15.36
CA GLY A 757 -4.74 -8.05 15.74
C GLY A 757 -5.88 -8.28 14.73
N ARG A 758 -5.98 -7.50 13.65
CA ARG A 758 -6.95 -7.66 12.55
C ARG A 758 -6.28 -7.81 11.18
N MET A 759 -4.99 -8.18 11.13
CA MET A 759 -4.22 -8.33 9.89
C MET A 759 -4.13 -7.03 9.08
N TRP A 760 -3.97 -5.89 9.76
CA TRP A 760 -3.57 -4.61 9.15
C TRP A 760 -2.10 -4.32 9.44
N GLU A 761 -1.44 -3.63 8.52
CA GLU A 761 -0.08 -3.13 8.74
C GLU A 761 -0.02 -2.17 9.95
N SER A 762 0.93 -2.38 10.86
CA SER A 762 1.00 -1.70 12.16
C SER A 762 2.20 -0.77 12.38
N GLN A 763 3.20 -0.69 11.47
CA GLN A 763 4.45 0.05 11.73
C GLN A 763 4.24 1.54 12.04
N ARG A 764 3.20 2.17 11.47
CA ARG A 764 2.90 3.59 11.75
C ARG A 764 2.35 3.80 13.15
N ARG A 765 1.41 2.95 13.56
CA ARG A 765 0.86 2.94 14.93
C ARG A 765 1.93 2.63 15.96
N MET A 766 2.84 1.71 15.64
CA MET A 766 4.01 1.44 16.48
C MET A 766 4.90 2.68 16.62
N ALA A 767 5.18 3.40 15.53
CA ALA A 767 5.95 4.64 15.59
C ALA A 767 5.25 5.71 16.42
N ASP A 768 3.94 5.90 16.24
CA ASP A 768 3.17 6.88 17.00
C ASP A 768 3.20 6.57 18.50
N PHE A 769 3.08 5.28 18.87
CA PHE A 769 3.29 4.84 20.26
C PHE A 769 4.67 5.23 20.79
N MET A 770 5.74 4.92 20.04
CA MET A 770 7.12 5.22 20.47
C MET A 770 7.37 6.74 20.60
N ARG A 771 6.69 7.54 19.79
CA ARG A 771 6.69 9.00 19.90
C ARG A 771 6.01 9.45 21.18
N ASP A 772 4.80 8.96 21.44
CA ASP A 772 3.99 9.34 22.59
C ASP A 772 4.66 8.93 23.91
N ALA A 773 5.37 7.79 23.91
CA ALA A 773 6.14 7.26 25.04
C ALA A 773 7.51 7.94 25.25
N GLU A 774 7.88 8.92 24.43
CA GLU A 774 9.17 9.61 24.48
C GLU A 774 10.37 8.62 24.44
N VAL A 775 10.33 7.60 23.57
CA VAL A 775 11.37 6.55 23.51
C VAL A 775 12.61 7.03 22.75
N ASP A 776 13.80 6.74 23.29
CA ASP A 776 15.10 7.09 22.69
C ASP A 776 15.89 5.88 22.17
N ILE A 777 15.62 4.68 22.71
CA ILE A 777 16.20 3.39 22.29
C ILE A 777 15.08 2.37 22.15
N ILE A 778 14.98 1.72 20.99
CA ILE A 778 13.93 0.74 20.69
C ILE A 778 14.60 -0.59 20.33
N GLY A 779 14.26 -1.65 21.08
CA GLY A 779 14.49 -3.04 20.71
C GLY A 779 13.21 -3.66 20.15
N LEU A 780 13.24 -4.13 18.90
CA LEU A 780 12.10 -4.82 18.29
C LEU A 780 12.46 -6.26 17.97
N LEU A 781 11.51 -7.18 18.16
CA LEU A 781 11.68 -8.62 17.91
C LEU A 781 10.65 -9.11 16.89
N GLU A 782 10.94 -10.21 16.19
CA GLU A 782 10.16 -10.69 15.03
C GLU A 782 10.12 -9.68 13.89
N THR A 783 11.31 -9.23 13.49
CA THR A 783 11.50 -8.14 12.53
C THR A 783 12.01 -8.58 11.16
N ASP A 784 12.35 -9.86 10.95
CA ASP A 784 12.84 -10.36 9.66
C ASP A 784 11.70 -10.48 8.63
N ASN A 785 11.42 -9.35 7.98
CA ASN A 785 10.44 -9.23 6.92
C ASN A 785 11.07 -9.32 5.52
N HIS A 786 12.36 -9.65 5.40
CA HIS A 786 13.10 -9.77 4.14
C HIS A 786 12.99 -11.16 3.49
N ARG A 787 11.86 -11.82 3.74
CA ARG A 787 11.44 -13.09 3.15
C ARG A 787 10.14 -12.91 2.38
N ILE A 788 9.81 -13.88 1.53
CA ILE A 788 8.53 -13.89 0.81
C ILE A 788 7.34 -13.87 1.77
N VAL A 789 7.42 -14.61 2.88
CA VAL A 789 6.39 -14.62 3.94
C VAL A 789 6.25 -13.28 4.65
N GLY A 790 7.30 -12.44 4.69
CA GLY A 790 7.24 -11.07 5.20
C GLY A 790 6.91 -10.01 4.14
N GLY A 791 6.67 -10.42 2.88
CA GLY A 791 6.36 -9.49 1.78
C GLY A 791 7.59 -8.75 1.25
N ASN A 792 8.79 -9.21 1.63
CA ASN A 792 10.07 -8.56 1.39
C ASN A 792 10.02 -7.08 1.76
N ARG A 793 9.83 -6.74 3.03
CA ARG A 793 9.75 -5.33 3.46
C ARG A 793 10.70 -5.06 4.61
N GLU A 794 11.03 -3.79 4.77
CA GLU A 794 11.86 -3.30 5.86
C GLU A 794 11.01 -2.46 6.83
N LEU A 795 10.81 -2.97 8.05
CA LEU A 795 9.89 -2.43 9.06
C LEU A 795 10.39 -1.10 9.69
N THR A 796 11.70 -0.94 9.82
CA THR A 796 12.31 0.15 10.61
C THR A 796 12.29 1.49 9.88
N GLN A 797 12.18 1.50 8.54
CA GLN A 797 12.32 2.72 7.74
C GLN A 797 11.38 3.85 8.15
N TRP A 798 10.11 3.54 8.44
CA TRP A 798 9.15 4.56 8.88
C TRP A 798 9.44 5.05 10.29
N MET A 799 9.77 4.15 11.22
CA MET A 799 10.12 4.50 12.60
C MET A 799 11.38 5.37 12.64
N ALA A 800 12.47 4.94 12.01
CA ALA A 800 13.73 5.69 11.95
C ALA A 800 13.52 7.11 11.40
N HIS A 801 12.73 7.26 10.34
CA HIS A 801 12.44 8.55 9.72
C HIS A 801 11.47 9.42 10.52
N SER A 802 10.38 8.86 11.05
CA SER A 802 9.32 9.64 11.72
C SER A 802 9.65 9.98 13.18
N LEU A 803 10.60 9.27 13.80
CA LEU A 803 11.06 9.49 15.16
C LEU A 803 12.43 10.19 15.24
N ASN A 804 13.02 10.53 14.09
CA ASN A 804 14.39 11.06 13.98
C ASN A 804 15.39 10.16 14.71
N MET A 805 15.42 8.87 14.38
CA MET A 805 16.33 7.89 14.97
C MET A 805 17.28 7.34 13.90
N PRO A 806 18.41 8.03 13.63
CA PRO A 806 19.25 7.75 12.47
C PRO A 806 20.14 6.51 12.63
N TYR A 807 20.29 5.97 13.85
CA TYR A 807 21.13 4.81 14.12
C TYR A 807 20.27 3.57 14.20
N THR A 808 20.35 2.72 13.17
CA THR A 808 19.55 1.49 13.08
C THR A 808 20.47 0.32 12.79
N ASP A 809 20.45 -0.66 13.68
CA ASP A 809 21.01 -1.98 13.49
C ASP A 809 19.88 -2.95 13.14
N LEU A 810 19.93 -3.52 11.92
CA LEU A 810 18.91 -4.42 11.40
C LEU A 810 18.97 -5.83 12.01
N GLY A 811 20.02 -6.14 12.77
CA GLY A 811 20.29 -7.48 13.28
C GLY A 811 20.81 -8.45 12.21
N PRO A 812 20.85 -9.76 12.53
CA PRO A 812 21.30 -10.79 11.61
C PRO A 812 20.44 -10.82 10.33
N GLY A 813 21.09 -10.83 9.17
CA GLY A 813 20.38 -10.93 7.89
C GLY A 813 19.58 -12.24 7.74
N PRO A 814 18.60 -12.31 6.83
CA PRO A 814 17.71 -13.47 6.66
C PRO A 814 18.42 -14.79 6.33
N HIS A 815 19.62 -14.74 5.74
CA HIS A 815 20.42 -15.93 5.48
C HIS A 815 21.01 -16.58 6.77
N LYS A 816 20.91 -15.89 7.90
CA LYS A 816 21.30 -16.39 9.24
C LYS A 816 20.17 -17.17 9.94
N ASN A 817 19.01 -17.31 9.30
CA ASN A 817 17.90 -18.20 9.72
C ASN A 817 17.30 -17.90 11.11
N THR A 818 17.10 -16.62 11.43
CA THR A 818 16.38 -16.19 12.64
C THR A 818 15.11 -15.40 12.26
N TRP A 819 14.17 -15.21 13.18
CA TRP A 819 13.03 -14.30 12.97
C TRP A 819 13.37 -12.81 13.13
N GLY A 820 14.63 -12.50 13.42
CA GLY A 820 15.16 -11.14 13.47
C GLY A 820 14.93 -10.44 14.82
N CYS A 821 15.86 -9.57 15.15
CA CYS A 821 15.71 -8.53 16.16
C CYS A 821 16.40 -7.27 15.63
N VAL A 822 15.94 -6.10 16.06
CA VAL A 822 16.42 -4.80 15.59
C VAL A 822 16.71 -3.92 16.79
N LEU A 823 17.73 -3.06 16.66
CA LEU A 823 17.99 -1.95 17.55
C LEU A 823 17.91 -0.61 16.80
N ILE A 824 17.00 0.26 17.22
CA ILE A 824 16.87 1.63 16.71
C ILE A 824 17.23 2.59 17.83
N SER A 825 18.09 3.57 17.56
CA SER A 825 18.62 4.48 18.57
C SER A 825 18.71 5.92 18.07
N LYS A 826 18.42 6.87 18.96
CA LYS A 826 18.80 8.27 18.77
C LYS A 826 20.26 8.54 19.06
N TYR A 827 20.89 7.70 19.90
CA TYR A 827 22.30 7.78 20.26
C TYR A 827 23.16 7.04 19.24
N PRO A 828 24.37 7.54 18.92
CA PRO A 828 25.29 6.86 18.02
C PRO A 828 25.62 5.44 18.50
N ILE A 829 25.46 4.47 17.61
CA ILE A 829 25.96 3.10 17.83
C ILE A 829 27.45 3.10 17.43
N LEU A 830 28.32 2.92 18.41
CA LEU A 830 29.78 2.92 18.20
C LEU A 830 30.24 1.60 17.57
N ARG A 831 29.67 0.50 18.05
CA ARG A 831 29.97 -0.87 17.64
C ARG A 831 28.79 -1.76 17.95
N SER A 832 28.57 -2.78 17.14
CA SER A 832 27.62 -3.83 17.45
C SER A 832 28.05 -5.17 16.87
N SER A 833 27.67 -6.25 17.54
CA SER A 833 27.88 -7.63 17.11
C SER A 833 26.58 -8.41 17.18
N HIS A 834 26.43 -9.33 16.23
CA HIS A 834 25.26 -10.20 16.13
C HIS A 834 25.63 -11.60 16.61
N HIS A 835 24.77 -12.18 17.44
CA HIS A 835 24.97 -13.50 18.03
C HIS A 835 23.79 -14.40 17.65
N LEU A 836 24.10 -15.59 17.14
CA LEU A 836 23.13 -16.67 16.97
C LEU A 836 23.24 -17.53 18.21
N LEU A 837 22.20 -17.51 19.04
CA LEU A 837 22.24 -18.18 20.34
C LEU A 837 22.10 -19.70 20.17
N PRO A 838 22.67 -20.51 21.08
CA PRO A 838 22.66 -21.96 20.94
C PRO A 838 21.24 -22.53 20.90
N SER A 839 20.97 -23.41 19.93
CA SER A 839 19.67 -24.06 19.80
C SER A 839 19.88 -25.51 19.34
N PRO A 840 19.92 -26.50 20.24
CA PRO A 840 20.02 -27.90 19.81
C PRO A 840 18.75 -28.43 19.16
N HIS A 841 17.56 -28.00 19.60
CA HIS A 841 16.29 -28.61 19.18
C HIS A 841 15.29 -27.63 18.56
N GLY A 842 15.13 -26.47 19.18
CA GLY A 842 14.12 -25.46 18.87
C GLY A 842 14.57 -24.41 17.89
N GLU A 843 14.07 -23.19 18.05
CA GLU A 843 14.35 -22.03 17.19
C GLU A 843 15.75 -21.43 17.42
N LEU A 844 16.42 -21.09 16.32
CA LEU A 844 17.64 -20.29 16.34
C LEU A 844 17.34 -18.82 16.69
N ALA A 845 17.65 -18.47 17.93
CA ALA A 845 17.42 -17.16 18.52
C ALA A 845 18.51 -16.11 18.16
N PRO A 846 18.14 -14.87 17.78
CA PRO A 846 19.09 -13.79 17.56
C PRO A 846 19.33 -12.95 18.82
N ALA A 847 20.54 -12.39 18.94
CA ALA A 847 20.84 -11.29 19.84
C ALA A 847 21.76 -10.23 19.20
N ILE A 848 21.49 -8.96 19.48
CA ILE A 848 22.36 -7.83 19.17
C ILE A 848 23.02 -7.39 20.47
N HIS A 849 24.35 -7.27 20.47
CA HIS A 849 25.08 -6.55 21.52
C HIS A 849 25.69 -5.30 20.89
N ALA A 850 25.21 -4.13 21.31
CA ALA A 850 25.67 -2.84 20.80
C ALA A 850 26.24 -1.98 21.92
N THR A 851 27.28 -1.20 21.66
CA THR A 851 27.73 -0.13 22.54
C THR A 851 27.34 1.21 21.94
N LEU A 852 26.59 2.00 22.70
CA LEU A 852 26.09 3.32 22.31
C LEU A 852 26.86 4.42 23.05
N ASP A 853 27.02 5.58 22.41
CA ASP A 853 27.48 6.80 23.09
C ASP A 853 26.27 7.56 23.65
N VAL A 854 26.00 7.37 24.95
CA VAL A 854 24.88 8.01 25.65
C VAL A 854 25.43 9.11 26.54
N TYR A 855 25.29 10.35 26.08
CA TYR A 855 25.82 11.55 26.78
C TYR A 855 27.31 11.48 27.09
N GLY A 856 28.14 10.94 26.19
CA GLY A 856 29.59 10.80 26.38
C GLY A 856 30.00 9.57 27.21
N VAL A 857 29.04 8.69 27.55
CA VAL A 857 29.27 7.45 28.29
C VAL A 857 28.97 6.26 27.38
N GLU A 858 29.90 5.30 27.31
CA GLU A 858 29.63 4.03 26.64
C GLU A 858 28.59 3.23 27.45
N VAL A 859 27.43 2.99 26.86
CA VAL A 859 26.36 2.15 27.42
C VAL A 859 26.14 0.98 26.48
N ASP A 860 26.26 -0.24 27.01
CA ASP A 860 25.93 -1.44 26.26
C ASP A 860 24.41 -1.65 26.24
N VAL A 861 23.84 -1.90 25.06
CA VAL A 861 22.45 -2.29 24.88
C VAL A 861 22.43 -3.67 24.23
N VAL A 862 21.77 -4.62 24.89
CA VAL A 862 21.61 -5.98 24.39
C VAL A 862 20.14 -6.22 24.07
N VAL A 863 19.84 -6.53 22.81
CA VAL A 863 18.49 -6.89 22.34
C VAL A 863 18.48 -8.38 22.01
N ALA A 864 17.56 -9.18 22.56
CA ALA A 864 17.55 -10.62 22.35
C ALA A 864 16.14 -11.22 22.26
N HIS A 865 15.99 -12.28 21.47
CA HIS A 865 14.76 -13.05 21.35
C HIS A 865 15.05 -14.54 21.59
N ASN A 866 14.80 -15.05 22.80
CA ASN A 866 14.94 -16.48 23.09
C ASN A 866 13.86 -17.31 22.37
N GLY A 867 14.12 -18.61 22.24
CA GLY A 867 13.17 -19.58 21.72
C GLY A 867 11.94 -19.76 22.60
N GLN A 868 10.95 -20.44 22.06
CA GLN A 868 9.61 -20.59 22.64
C GLN A 868 9.57 -21.59 23.81
N GLU A 869 8.40 -21.74 24.46
CA GLU A 869 8.18 -22.54 25.66
C GLU A 869 8.46 -24.05 25.48
N GLU A 870 8.29 -24.55 24.26
CA GLU A 870 8.34 -25.97 23.91
C GLU A 870 9.75 -26.58 23.99
N ASP A 871 10.80 -25.75 23.95
CA ASP A 871 12.21 -26.19 24.00
C ASP A 871 12.96 -25.63 25.22
N PRO A 872 12.76 -26.17 26.44
CA PRO A 872 13.37 -25.65 27.66
C PRO A 872 14.91 -25.66 27.65
N LEU A 873 15.53 -26.67 27.03
CA LEU A 873 16.99 -26.78 26.94
C LEU A 873 17.58 -25.64 26.10
N ASP A 874 16.92 -25.28 25.01
CA ASP A 874 17.33 -24.18 24.16
C ASP A 874 17.29 -22.87 24.96
N ARG A 875 16.18 -22.59 25.65
CA ARG A 875 16.07 -21.39 26.51
C ARG A 875 17.14 -21.33 27.60
N GLU A 876 17.48 -22.47 28.21
CA GLU A 876 18.56 -22.57 29.20
C GLU A 876 19.92 -22.17 28.59
N LEU A 877 20.27 -22.77 27.45
CA LEU A 877 21.56 -22.52 26.79
C LEU A 877 21.66 -21.10 26.22
N GLN A 878 20.58 -20.59 25.65
CA GLN A 878 20.49 -19.22 25.14
C GLN A 878 20.68 -18.21 26.28
N SER A 879 20.03 -18.42 27.42
CA SER A 879 20.14 -17.54 28.59
C SER A 879 21.52 -17.57 29.22
N LYS A 880 22.18 -18.74 29.25
CA LYS A 880 23.59 -18.87 29.68
C LYS A 880 24.53 -18.09 28.76
N GLU A 881 24.32 -18.16 27.45
CA GLU A 881 25.14 -17.40 26.50
C GLU A 881 24.90 -15.89 26.60
N LEU A 882 23.65 -15.45 26.74
CA LEU A 882 23.33 -14.05 27.02
C LEU A 882 23.98 -13.55 28.31
N SER A 883 23.96 -14.36 29.36
CA SER A 883 24.64 -14.08 30.62
C SER A 883 26.15 -13.90 30.43
N ARG A 884 26.79 -14.80 29.67
CA ARG A 884 28.21 -14.69 29.31
C ARG A 884 28.50 -13.40 28.53
N ILE A 885 27.68 -13.04 27.55
CA ILE A 885 27.83 -11.81 26.74
C ILE A 885 27.76 -10.58 27.65
N MET A 886 26.69 -10.43 28.43
CA MET A 886 26.49 -9.29 29.34
C MET A 886 27.53 -9.23 30.47
N GLY A 887 27.92 -10.38 31.01
CA GLY A 887 28.92 -10.52 32.06
C GLY A 887 30.33 -10.13 31.60
N SER A 888 30.69 -10.45 30.36
CA SER A 888 32.03 -10.20 29.80
C SER A 888 32.41 -8.71 29.70
N ARG A 889 31.42 -7.82 29.77
CA ARG A 889 31.59 -6.37 29.58
C ARG A 889 31.56 -5.56 30.87
N TRP A 890 31.38 -6.21 32.02
CA TRP A 890 31.47 -5.54 33.32
C TRP A 890 32.84 -4.85 33.48
N PRO A 891 32.92 -3.59 33.96
CA PRO A 891 31.87 -2.79 34.63
C PRO A 891 31.11 -1.81 33.73
N THR A 892 31.08 -2.00 32.41
CA THR A 892 30.35 -1.10 31.49
C THR A 892 28.85 -1.07 31.86
N PRO A 893 28.22 0.12 31.91
CA PRO A 893 26.76 0.22 32.03
C PRO A 893 26.05 -0.59 30.95
N THR A 894 24.99 -1.30 31.31
CA THR A 894 24.30 -2.22 30.40
C THR A 894 22.78 -2.12 30.57
N ILE A 895 22.05 -2.06 29.45
CA ILE A 895 20.59 -2.21 29.39
C ILE A 895 20.29 -3.45 28.52
N PHE A 896 19.56 -4.40 29.07
CA PHE A 896 19.08 -5.58 28.36
C PHE A 896 17.61 -5.43 28.05
N LEU A 897 17.25 -5.69 26.79
CA LEU A 897 15.92 -5.66 26.23
C LEU A 897 15.68 -7.04 25.64
N GLY A 898 15.10 -7.97 26.40
CA GLY A 898 14.98 -9.36 25.97
C GLY A 898 13.61 -10.00 26.11
N TYR A 899 13.33 -10.94 25.20
CA TYR A 899 12.24 -11.90 25.30
C TYR A 899 12.80 -13.23 25.79
N LEU A 900 12.40 -13.66 26.99
CA LEU A 900 13.02 -14.78 27.73
C LEU A 900 12.08 -15.99 27.91
N VAL A 901 10.76 -15.80 27.88
CA VAL A 901 9.75 -16.85 28.15
C VAL A 901 9.98 -17.54 29.50
N THR A 902 9.77 -16.78 30.57
CA THR A 902 9.97 -17.22 31.95
C THR A 902 9.13 -16.38 32.91
N HIS A 903 8.83 -16.88 34.11
CA HIS A 903 8.29 -16.03 35.17
C HIS A 903 9.42 -15.35 35.95
N PRO A 904 9.19 -14.15 36.54
CA PRO A 904 10.09 -13.57 37.51
C PRO A 904 10.38 -14.57 38.64
N HIS A 905 11.64 -14.58 39.11
CA HIS A 905 12.15 -15.48 40.16
C HIS A 905 12.12 -16.97 39.85
N ALA A 906 11.76 -17.38 38.63
CA ALA A 906 11.73 -18.79 38.27
C ALA A 906 13.09 -19.47 38.52
N GLU A 907 13.04 -20.64 39.15
CA GLU A 907 14.24 -21.40 39.49
C GLU A 907 14.92 -22.00 38.25
N ARG A 908 16.24 -22.22 38.34
CA ARG A 908 16.99 -22.91 37.29
C ARG A 908 16.38 -24.31 37.06
N PRO A 909 16.25 -24.79 35.83
CA PRO A 909 16.90 -24.31 34.60
C PRO A 909 16.13 -23.21 33.82
N ALA A 910 15.13 -22.57 34.42
CA ALA A 910 14.44 -21.47 33.75
C ALA A 910 15.39 -20.25 33.50
N PRO A 911 15.16 -19.46 32.43
CA PRO A 911 16.01 -18.34 32.02
C PRO A 911 16.34 -17.29 33.09
N TYR A 912 15.40 -16.95 33.97
CA TYR A 912 15.44 -15.74 34.80
C TYR A 912 16.74 -15.57 35.59
N LYS A 913 17.15 -16.59 36.36
CA LYS A 913 18.33 -16.50 37.23
C LYS A 913 19.67 -16.44 36.47
N PHE A 914 19.74 -16.96 35.24
CA PHE A 914 20.96 -16.84 34.43
C PHE A 914 21.23 -15.40 34.02
N VAL A 915 20.19 -14.67 33.60
CA VAL A 915 20.33 -13.29 33.12
C VAL A 915 20.33 -12.25 34.25
N THR A 916 19.87 -12.60 35.46
CA THR A 916 19.92 -11.71 36.64
C THR A 916 21.14 -12.00 37.51
N GLU A 917 21.20 -13.17 38.15
CA GLU A 917 22.26 -13.53 39.10
C GLU A 917 23.62 -13.70 38.39
N ASP A 918 23.70 -14.57 37.38
CA ASP A 918 25.00 -14.92 36.76
C ASP A 918 25.56 -13.76 35.93
N ALA A 919 24.68 -12.95 35.30
CA ALA A 919 25.08 -11.76 34.54
C ALA A 919 25.24 -10.50 35.43
N SER A 920 24.87 -10.60 36.72
CA SER A 920 24.80 -9.47 37.67
C SER A 920 23.95 -8.31 37.17
N MET A 921 22.79 -8.60 36.56
CA MET A 921 21.84 -7.59 36.09
C MET A 921 20.67 -7.43 37.06
N LEU A 922 20.17 -6.20 37.17
CA LEU A 922 19.02 -5.86 37.99
C LEU A 922 17.76 -5.93 37.14
N ASP A 923 16.72 -6.58 37.64
CA ASP A 923 15.40 -6.53 37.02
C ASP A 923 14.77 -5.15 37.21
N ILE A 924 14.19 -4.59 36.14
CA ILE A 924 13.46 -3.34 36.22
C ILE A 924 12.26 -3.40 37.16
N ALA A 925 11.63 -4.56 37.37
CA ALA A 925 10.43 -4.66 38.21
C ALA A 925 10.26 -6.05 38.83
N PRO A 926 11.18 -6.49 39.73
CA PRO A 926 11.19 -7.87 40.24
C PRO A 926 9.87 -8.30 40.90
N ASN A 927 9.08 -7.37 41.45
CA ASN A 927 7.81 -7.69 42.12
C ASN A 927 6.60 -7.75 41.16
N ASP A 928 6.78 -7.44 39.88
CA ASP A 928 5.77 -7.62 38.84
C ASP A 928 5.77 -9.08 38.35
N ASN A 929 5.09 -9.94 39.10
CA ASN A 929 4.98 -11.40 38.87
C ASN A 929 4.12 -11.79 37.65
N ASP A 930 3.44 -10.82 37.06
CA ASP A 930 2.50 -10.99 35.93
C ASP A 930 3.22 -10.90 34.56
N ARG A 931 4.56 -10.82 34.57
CA ARG A 931 5.40 -10.89 33.36
C ARG A 931 5.70 -12.34 32.98
N TRP A 932 5.76 -12.58 31.67
CA TRP A 932 6.05 -13.91 31.10
C TRP A 932 7.09 -13.84 29.98
N CYS A 933 6.89 -12.97 28.99
CA CYS A 933 7.73 -12.97 27.80
C CYS A 933 8.89 -11.97 27.85
N GLN A 934 8.58 -10.69 28.03
CA GLN A 934 9.52 -9.59 27.82
C GLN A 934 10.08 -9.05 29.13
N TYR A 935 11.34 -8.64 29.10
CA TYR A 935 12.10 -8.15 30.25
C TYR A 935 12.99 -6.99 29.87
N ILE A 936 13.05 -6.01 30.77
CA ILE A 936 14.10 -5.00 30.78
C ILE A 936 14.96 -5.27 32.02
N LEU A 937 16.25 -5.52 31.81
CA LEU A 937 17.23 -5.61 32.90
C LEU A 937 18.27 -4.50 32.72
N TYR A 938 18.90 -4.07 33.81
CA TYR A 938 19.84 -2.95 33.75
C TYR A 938 20.95 -3.08 34.79
N ARG A 939 22.06 -2.36 34.53
CA ARG A 939 23.22 -2.32 35.40
C ARG A 939 24.05 -1.07 35.10
N GLY A 940 24.60 -0.42 36.13
CA GLY A 940 25.43 0.78 35.95
C GLY A 940 24.68 2.01 35.43
N VAL A 941 23.33 1.97 35.43
CA VAL A 941 22.43 3.10 35.16
C VAL A 941 21.36 3.17 36.25
N HIS A 942 20.78 4.34 36.48
CA HIS A 942 19.79 4.52 37.54
C HIS A 942 18.36 4.47 36.99
N ARG A 943 17.57 3.46 37.35
CA ARG A 943 16.15 3.36 36.97
C ARG A 943 15.34 4.49 37.62
N VAL A 944 14.56 5.22 36.83
CA VAL A 944 13.63 6.26 37.34
C VAL A 944 12.16 5.92 37.11
N ALA A 945 11.82 5.20 36.04
CA ALA A 945 10.44 4.80 35.78
C ALA A 945 10.35 3.50 34.98
N TYR A 946 9.22 2.82 35.10
CA TYR A 946 8.88 1.63 34.32
C TYR A 946 7.37 1.61 34.04
N ALA A 947 7.02 1.26 32.80
CA ALA A 947 5.65 1.07 32.38
C ALA A 947 5.53 -0.18 31.51
N ARG A 948 4.42 -0.89 31.70
CA ARG A 948 3.98 -1.99 30.84
C ARG A 948 2.66 -1.59 30.21
N VAL A 949 2.54 -1.74 28.90
CA VAL A 949 1.36 -1.25 28.19
C VAL A 949 0.59 -2.43 27.63
N ASN A 950 -0.54 -2.70 28.29
CA ASN A 950 -1.45 -3.77 27.93
C ASN A 950 -2.18 -3.44 26.59
N ARG A 951 -2.65 -4.51 25.93
CA ARG A 951 -3.47 -4.63 24.71
C ARG A 951 -4.80 -3.85 24.73
N GLY A 952 -4.85 -2.63 25.27
CA GLY A 952 -6.08 -1.85 25.44
C GLY A 952 -6.63 -1.20 24.17
N SER A 953 -5.93 -1.32 23.03
CA SER A 953 -6.46 -0.91 21.72
C SER A 953 -7.25 -2.05 21.09
N ASP A 954 -8.45 -1.77 20.59
CA ASP A 954 -9.20 -2.66 19.71
C ASP A 954 -9.19 -2.07 18.28
N PRO A 955 -8.45 -2.66 17.32
CA PRO A 955 -7.61 -3.86 17.46
C PRO A 955 -6.26 -3.59 18.13
N SER A 956 -5.67 -4.64 18.72
CA SER A 956 -4.32 -4.57 19.31
C SER A 956 -3.29 -4.20 18.22
N VAL A 957 -2.28 -3.39 18.56
CA VAL A 957 -1.22 -3.00 17.59
C VAL A 957 -0.40 -4.21 17.15
N THR A 958 -0.22 -5.15 18.07
CA THR A 958 0.45 -6.43 17.92
C THR A 958 -0.11 -7.38 18.99
N ASP A 959 0.31 -8.64 18.99
CA ASP A 959 -0.09 -9.68 19.94
C ASP A 959 0.60 -9.52 21.31
N SER A 960 1.71 -8.79 21.41
CA SER A 960 2.44 -8.61 22.67
C SER A 960 2.27 -7.21 23.29
N GLU A 961 2.51 -7.12 24.61
CA GLU A 961 2.57 -5.85 25.34
C GLU A 961 3.92 -5.16 25.12
N VAL A 962 3.97 -3.83 25.09
CA VAL A 962 5.24 -3.09 25.05
C VAL A 962 5.70 -2.75 26.46
N GLN A 963 7.00 -2.87 26.72
CA GLN A 963 7.62 -2.49 27.97
C GLN A 963 8.57 -1.32 27.78
N VAL A 964 8.52 -0.35 28.69
CA VAL A 964 9.30 0.90 28.62
C VAL A 964 9.95 1.19 29.96
N GLY A 965 11.27 1.39 29.96
CA GLY A 965 12.07 1.78 31.11
C GLY A 965 12.75 3.13 30.91
N LYS A 966 12.76 3.98 31.94
CA LYS A 966 13.53 5.22 31.96
C LYS A 966 14.72 5.10 32.88
N PHE A 967 15.89 5.54 32.42
CA PHE A 967 17.14 5.47 33.17
C PHE A 967 17.88 6.80 33.13
N VAL A 968 18.49 7.20 34.24
CA VAL A 968 19.46 8.29 34.30
C VAL A 968 20.86 7.71 34.14
N VAL A 969 21.61 8.26 33.19
CA VAL A 969 22.99 7.82 32.92
C VAL A 969 23.95 8.57 33.85
N PRO A 970 24.78 7.86 34.64
CA PRO A 970 25.69 8.49 35.58
C PRO A 970 26.78 9.32 34.88
N LEU A 971 27.38 10.27 35.60
CA LEU A 971 28.62 10.92 35.14
C LEU A 971 29.76 9.91 35.35
N LEU A 972 30.56 9.64 34.31
CA LEU A 972 31.85 8.99 34.51
C LEU A 972 32.66 9.88 35.46
N GLY A 973 33.05 9.35 36.63
CA GLY A 973 33.97 9.93 37.62
C GLY A 973 34.03 11.46 37.67
N ALA A 974 33.47 12.05 38.74
CA ALA A 974 33.45 13.49 39.02
C ALA A 974 34.83 14.19 38.96
N GLU A 975 35.94 13.45 38.82
CA GLU A 975 37.26 14.00 38.54
C GLU A 975 37.84 13.36 37.26
N GLY A 976 37.88 14.13 36.16
CA GLY A 976 38.69 13.80 34.99
C GLY A 976 37.96 13.28 33.74
N SER A 977 36.62 13.24 33.71
CA SER A 977 35.91 12.97 32.44
C SER A 977 36.14 14.08 31.41
N SER A 978 36.18 13.71 30.13
CA SER A 978 36.37 14.66 29.01
C SER A 978 35.23 15.68 28.91
N TYR A 979 34.05 15.36 29.45
CA TYR A 979 32.92 16.26 29.57
C TYR A 979 33.12 17.30 30.68
N THR A 980 33.55 16.90 31.88
CA THR A 980 33.87 17.83 32.99
C THR A 980 34.97 18.81 32.63
N ILE A 981 36.02 18.37 31.93
CA ILE A 981 37.13 19.24 31.50
C ILE A 981 36.65 20.28 30.47
N LYS A 982 35.78 19.87 29.53
CA LYS A 982 35.20 20.78 28.53
C LYS A 982 34.12 21.69 29.14
N ALA A 983 33.36 21.21 30.11
CA ALA A 983 32.34 21.97 30.83
C ALA A 983 32.97 23.02 31.74
N GLU A 984 34.05 22.69 32.46
CA GLU A 984 34.83 23.64 33.26
C GLU A 984 35.57 24.65 32.38
N ALA A 985 36.13 24.22 31.24
CA ALA A 985 36.73 25.13 30.28
C ALA A 985 35.70 26.07 29.64
N ALA A 986 34.48 25.59 29.35
CA ALA A 986 33.37 26.40 28.86
C ALA A 986 32.82 27.35 29.94
N LEU A 987 32.68 26.90 31.19
CA LEU A 987 32.31 27.73 32.34
C LEU A 987 33.36 28.79 32.66
N SER A 988 34.64 28.44 32.57
CA SER A 988 35.78 29.35 32.67
C SER A 988 35.74 30.39 31.56
N ALA A 989 35.54 29.96 30.31
CA ALA A 989 35.41 30.86 29.16
C ALA A 989 34.23 31.83 29.31
N ILE A 990 33.07 31.35 29.76
CA ILE A 990 31.88 32.16 30.04
C ILE A 990 32.14 33.14 31.19
N ARG A 991 32.72 32.69 32.31
CA ARG A 991 33.09 33.56 33.45
C ARG A 991 34.16 34.59 33.11
N SER A 992 35.01 34.29 32.14
CA SER A 992 36.05 35.20 31.64
C SER A 992 35.57 36.15 30.53
N SER A 993 34.34 35.98 30.04
CA SER A 993 33.74 36.89 29.08
C SER A 993 33.47 38.24 29.74
N PRO A 994 33.87 39.37 29.15
CA PRO A 994 33.68 40.70 29.73
C PRO A 994 32.20 41.09 29.91
N ASP A 995 31.29 40.39 29.23
CA ASP A 995 29.84 40.61 29.29
C ASP A 995 29.11 39.67 30.27
N PHE A 996 29.83 38.83 31.02
CA PHE A 996 29.24 37.87 31.95
C PHE A 996 28.82 38.55 33.26
N ASN A 997 27.51 38.59 33.50
CA ASN A 997 26.94 39.13 34.73
C ASN A 997 26.57 37.99 35.70
N ALA A 998 27.36 37.84 36.76
CA ALA A 998 27.16 36.81 37.79
C ALA A 998 25.83 36.92 38.55
N SER A 999 25.10 38.03 38.41
CA SER A 999 23.80 38.27 39.05
C SER A 999 22.59 37.96 38.16
N ASP A 1000 22.79 37.60 36.89
CA ASP A 1000 21.72 37.21 35.96
C ASP A 1000 21.68 35.67 35.80
N PRO A 1001 20.73 34.97 36.45
CA PRO A 1001 20.63 33.51 36.41
C PRO A 1001 20.28 32.95 35.02
N SER A 1002 19.91 33.79 34.05
CA SER A 1002 19.62 33.37 32.68
C SER A 1002 20.87 33.20 31.80
N GLN A 1003 22.03 33.71 32.25
CA GLN A 1003 23.32 33.62 31.54
C GLN A 1003 24.13 32.34 31.88
N LEU A 1004 23.77 31.66 32.97
CA LEU A 1004 24.24 30.32 33.35
C LEU A 1004 23.16 29.28 32.98
N ARG A 1005 23.00 28.96 31.69
CA ARG A 1005 22.06 27.90 31.24
C ARG A 1005 22.67 26.49 31.31
N VAL A 1006 23.38 26.20 32.39
CA VAL A 1006 23.46 24.83 32.90
C VAL A 1006 22.95 24.96 34.33
N PRO A 1007 21.68 24.60 34.61
CA PRO A 1007 21.22 24.65 35.99
C PRO A 1007 22.17 23.78 36.82
N PRO A 1008 22.66 24.25 37.98
CA PRO A 1008 23.26 23.35 38.93
C PRO A 1008 22.13 22.40 39.32
N ILE A 1009 22.19 21.18 38.83
CA ILE A 1009 21.22 20.19 39.27
C ILE A 1009 21.43 20.12 40.79
N PRO A 1010 20.40 20.23 41.63
CA PRO A 1010 20.52 19.96 43.05
C PRO A 1010 20.71 18.46 43.21
N LEU A 1011 21.89 18.01 42.81
CA LEU A 1011 22.31 16.63 42.69
C LEU A 1011 23.18 16.26 43.88
N ASP A 1012 23.58 17.17 44.76
CA ASP A 1012 24.56 16.87 45.82
C ASP A 1012 24.04 15.79 46.78
N GLU A 1013 22.75 15.87 47.15
CA GLU A 1013 22.09 14.86 48.00
C GLU A 1013 21.76 13.58 47.21
N TYR A 1014 21.41 13.69 45.92
CA TYR A 1014 21.05 12.57 45.05
C TYR A 1014 22.28 11.78 44.50
N VAL A 1015 23.36 12.47 44.16
CA VAL A 1015 24.69 11.98 43.73
C VAL A 1015 25.45 11.38 44.88
N SER A 1016 25.40 12.00 46.07
CA SER A 1016 25.99 11.39 47.27
C SER A 1016 25.32 10.06 47.60
N HIS A 1017 24.00 9.93 47.37
CA HIS A 1017 23.28 8.67 47.53
C HIS A 1017 23.67 7.66 46.42
N LEU A 1018 23.77 8.09 45.16
CA LEU A 1018 24.19 7.27 44.00
C LEU A 1018 25.62 6.72 44.10
N HIS A 1019 26.56 7.47 44.66
CA HIS A 1019 27.94 7.00 44.86
C HIS A 1019 28.11 6.11 46.10
N SER A 1020 27.11 6.04 46.98
CA SER A 1020 27.15 5.25 48.21
C SER A 1020 26.66 3.79 48.03
N SER A 1021 26.12 3.43 46.87
CA SER A 1021 25.62 2.09 46.59
C SER A 1021 26.78 1.12 46.27
N PRO A 1022 27.08 0.13 47.13
CA PRO A 1022 28.10 -0.87 46.83
C PRO A 1022 27.65 -1.74 45.65
N ALA A 1023 28.63 -2.31 44.92
CA ALA A 1023 28.36 -3.40 43.98
C ALA A 1023 27.58 -4.52 44.68
N PRO A 1024 26.69 -5.26 43.98
CA PRO A 1024 25.95 -6.35 44.58
C PRO A 1024 26.93 -7.49 44.91
N ALA A 1025 27.52 -7.42 46.10
CA ALA A 1025 28.31 -8.47 46.72
C ALA A 1025 27.43 -9.10 47.80
N GLY A 1026 26.64 -10.11 47.43
CA GLY A 1026 25.85 -10.89 48.38
C GLY A 1026 24.37 -11.00 48.01
N THR A 1027 23.78 -12.07 48.53
CA THR A 1027 22.45 -12.64 48.28
C THR A 1027 21.24 -11.77 48.69
N GLU A 1028 21.38 -10.44 48.78
CA GLU A 1028 20.25 -9.54 49.07
C GLU A 1028 19.79 -8.81 47.79
N PRO A 1029 18.63 -9.20 47.21
CA PRO A 1029 18.18 -8.69 45.91
C PRO A 1029 17.67 -7.23 45.91
N ASP A 1030 17.70 -6.49 47.03
CA ASP A 1030 16.89 -5.28 47.21
C ASP A 1030 17.67 -3.98 47.52
N ARG A 1031 18.94 -3.87 47.10
CA ARG A 1031 19.72 -2.62 47.25
C ARG A 1031 19.69 -1.69 46.04
N THR A 1032 18.68 -1.80 45.18
CA THR A 1032 18.46 -0.78 44.15
C THR A 1032 17.71 0.40 44.75
N VAL A 1033 18.29 1.59 44.66
CA VAL A 1033 17.63 2.85 45.05
C VAL A 1033 16.47 3.07 44.10
N TRP A 1034 15.31 2.46 44.38
CA TRP A 1034 14.07 2.80 43.71
C TRP A 1034 13.51 4.04 44.40
N THR A 1035 13.43 5.14 43.66
CA THR A 1035 12.75 6.33 44.14
C THR A 1035 11.36 6.37 43.50
N PRO A 1036 10.28 6.30 44.29
CA PRO A 1036 8.93 6.39 43.75
C PRO A 1036 8.72 7.65 42.92
N GLU A 1037 7.91 7.57 41.86
CA GLU A 1037 7.70 8.68 40.90
C GLU A 1037 7.27 9.97 41.61
N ARG A 1038 6.47 9.91 42.68
CA ARG A 1038 6.07 11.10 43.47
C ARG A 1038 7.24 11.90 44.10
N TYR A 1039 8.41 11.26 44.26
CA TYR A 1039 9.62 11.90 44.79
C TYR A 1039 10.58 12.29 43.68
N MET A 1040 10.24 12.01 42.42
CA MET A 1040 10.97 12.45 41.25
C MET A 1040 10.48 13.83 40.82
N PRO A 1041 11.35 14.67 40.22
CA PRO A 1041 10.92 15.85 39.50
C PRO A 1041 9.92 15.49 38.39
N GLU A 1042 8.93 16.36 38.17
CA GLU A 1042 7.91 16.18 37.13
C GLU A 1042 8.52 16.00 35.72
N SER A 1043 9.73 16.53 35.49
CA SER A 1043 10.47 16.34 34.23
C SER A 1043 10.92 14.89 33.97
N LEU A 1044 10.99 14.05 35.01
CA LEU A 1044 11.40 12.65 34.92
C LEU A 1044 10.21 11.67 34.82
N HIS A 1045 8.99 12.17 34.99
CA HIS A 1045 7.77 11.36 34.94
C HIS A 1045 7.52 10.86 33.51
N PHE A 1046 6.68 9.83 33.36
CA PHE A 1046 6.07 9.58 32.06
C PHE A 1046 5.15 10.75 31.66
N PRO A 1047 4.96 11.01 30.36
CA PRO A 1047 4.05 12.07 29.92
C PRO A 1047 2.67 11.92 30.57
N LYS A 1048 2.07 13.01 31.06
CA LYS A 1048 0.79 12.98 31.81
C LYS A 1048 -0.34 12.22 31.12
N GLN A 1049 -0.29 12.16 29.79
CA GLN A 1049 -1.22 11.44 28.94
C GLN A 1049 -1.20 9.90 29.17
N PHE A 1050 -0.15 9.35 29.79
CA PHE A 1050 -0.06 7.97 30.27
C PHE A 1050 -0.87 7.74 31.56
N SER A 1051 -1.30 8.81 32.23
CA SER A 1051 -2.07 8.78 33.47
C SER A 1051 -3.52 9.19 33.17
N GLY A 1052 -4.46 8.24 33.08
CA GLY A 1052 -5.88 8.53 32.79
C GLY A 1052 -6.52 7.57 31.77
N ASP A 1053 -7.35 8.12 30.87
CA ASP A 1053 -8.10 7.34 29.84
C ASP A 1053 -7.21 6.75 28.72
N GLY A 1054 -5.91 7.05 28.75
CA GLY A 1054 -4.94 6.64 27.73
C GLY A 1054 -4.65 7.72 26.66
N VAL A 1055 -3.80 7.38 25.71
CA VAL A 1055 -3.32 8.20 24.60
C VAL A 1055 -3.67 7.47 23.33
N ASN A 1056 -4.34 8.15 22.41
CA ASN A 1056 -4.69 7.57 21.12
C ASN A 1056 -5.45 6.23 21.20
N GLY A 1057 -6.14 5.94 22.31
CA GLY A 1057 -6.87 4.68 22.53
C GLY A 1057 -6.03 3.53 23.08
N HIS A 1058 -4.75 3.75 23.40
CA HIS A 1058 -3.90 2.84 24.15
C HIS A 1058 -4.02 3.15 25.65
N ARG A 1059 -4.20 2.14 26.49
CA ARG A 1059 -4.27 2.28 27.96
C ARG A 1059 -2.96 1.83 28.58
N TYR A 1060 -2.52 2.53 29.62
CA TYR A 1060 -1.18 2.38 30.19
C TYR A 1060 -1.24 1.85 31.62
N ILE A 1061 -0.34 0.92 31.95
CA ILE A 1061 -0.06 0.56 33.34
C ILE A 1061 1.26 1.24 33.70
N VAL A 1062 1.15 2.36 34.42
CA VAL A 1062 2.30 3.04 35.00
C VAL A 1062 2.43 2.56 36.45
N LEU A 1063 3.58 1.99 36.79
CA LEU A 1063 3.83 1.44 38.12
C LEU A 1063 4.28 2.57 39.06
N THR A 1064 3.30 3.33 39.56
CA THR A 1064 3.50 4.48 40.44
C THR A 1064 3.26 4.08 41.90
N GLY A 1065 4.18 3.34 42.49
CA GLY A 1065 4.05 2.90 43.89
C GLY A 1065 4.26 4.03 44.90
N GLN A 1066 3.74 3.87 46.12
CA GLN A 1066 4.21 4.61 47.30
C GLN A 1066 5.51 3.98 47.85
N GLN A 1067 6.28 4.70 48.67
CA GLN A 1067 7.43 4.11 49.36
C GLN A 1067 6.96 2.91 50.21
N GLY A 1068 7.39 1.70 49.85
CA GLY A 1068 6.96 0.45 50.49
C GLY A 1068 5.71 -0.24 49.92
N GLU A 1069 4.99 0.37 48.97
CA GLU A 1069 3.90 -0.28 48.24
C GLU A 1069 4.38 -0.71 46.85
N TYR A 1070 4.67 -2.01 46.69
CA TYR A 1070 5.05 -2.65 45.42
C TYR A 1070 3.83 -3.08 44.60
N ALA A 1071 2.69 -2.40 44.73
CA ALA A 1071 1.48 -2.81 44.05
C ALA A 1071 1.40 -2.20 42.64
N PRO A 1072 1.24 -3.02 41.58
CA PRO A 1072 0.88 -2.50 40.27
C PRO A 1072 -0.49 -1.79 40.33
N ASN A 1073 -0.50 -0.48 40.11
CA ASN A 1073 -1.75 0.25 39.89
C ASN A 1073 -2.23 -0.02 38.46
N TYR A 1074 -2.98 -1.11 38.31
CA TYR A 1074 -3.67 -1.41 37.07
C TYR A 1074 -4.80 -0.39 36.86
N PHE A 1075 -4.64 0.50 35.87
CA PHE A 1075 -5.74 1.33 35.36
C PHE A 1075 -6.69 0.48 34.49
N MET A 1076 -7.37 -0.49 35.11
CA MET A 1076 -8.44 -1.31 34.49
C MET A 1076 -9.82 -0.77 34.89
N ARG A 1077 -10.80 -0.85 33.99
CA ARG A 1077 -12.21 -0.60 34.35
C ARG A 1077 -12.73 -1.73 35.24
N ASP A 1078 -13.80 -1.48 36.00
CA ASP A 1078 -14.31 -2.46 36.98
C ASP A 1078 -14.82 -3.76 36.32
N ASP A 1079 -15.33 -3.68 35.09
CA ASP A 1079 -15.72 -4.82 34.26
C ASP A 1079 -14.53 -5.64 33.75
N GLU A 1080 -13.42 -4.99 33.40
CA GLU A 1080 -12.16 -5.64 32.99
C GLU A 1080 -11.43 -6.27 34.19
N LYS A 1081 -11.46 -5.62 35.36
CA LYS A 1081 -10.97 -6.23 36.61
C LYS A 1081 -11.75 -7.50 36.92
N GLU A 1082 -13.06 -7.48 36.73
CA GLU A 1082 -13.90 -8.65 36.93
C GLU A 1082 -13.65 -9.72 35.86
N TRP A 1083 -13.48 -9.34 34.58
CA TRP A 1083 -13.09 -10.29 33.52
C TRP A 1083 -11.74 -10.95 33.82
N ARG A 1084 -10.73 -10.18 34.22
CA ARG A 1084 -9.40 -10.70 34.56
C ARG A 1084 -9.46 -11.60 35.79
N ARG A 1085 -10.19 -11.19 36.83
CA ARG A 1085 -10.44 -12.03 38.00
C ARG A 1085 -11.14 -13.35 37.63
N LEU A 1086 -12.08 -13.32 36.68
CA LEU A 1086 -12.74 -14.52 36.16
C LEU A 1086 -11.78 -15.40 35.36
N GLN A 1087 -10.87 -14.80 34.59
CA GLN A 1087 -9.84 -15.53 33.86
C GLN A 1087 -8.82 -16.17 34.81
N GLU A 1088 -8.33 -15.43 35.81
CA GLU A 1088 -7.48 -15.94 36.88
C GLU A 1088 -8.16 -17.08 37.64
N LEU A 1089 -9.45 -16.98 37.92
CA LEU A 1089 -10.23 -18.07 38.52
C LEU A 1089 -10.29 -19.31 37.61
N ASP A 1090 -10.38 -19.13 36.29
CA ASP A 1090 -10.42 -20.25 35.33
C ASP A 1090 -9.04 -20.87 35.08
N ASP A 1091 -7.98 -20.07 35.11
CA ASP A 1091 -6.60 -20.54 35.03
C ASP A 1091 -6.21 -21.27 36.32
N LEU A 1092 -6.54 -20.72 37.49
CA LEU A 1092 -6.42 -21.41 38.78
C LEU A 1092 -7.24 -22.70 38.83
N ARG A 1093 -8.43 -22.74 38.22
CA ARG A 1093 -9.22 -23.98 38.10
C ARG A 1093 -8.56 -25.00 37.18
N ARG A 1094 -7.91 -24.55 36.10
CA ARG A 1094 -7.16 -25.43 35.19
C ARG A 1094 -5.89 -25.96 35.84
N GLU A 1095 -5.18 -25.15 36.59
CA GLU A 1095 -4.03 -25.56 37.41
C GLU A 1095 -4.47 -26.51 38.54
N ALA A 1096 -5.58 -26.22 39.22
CA ALA A 1096 -6.17 -27.10 40.25
C ALA A 1096 -6.70 -28.42 39.68
N ALA A 1097 -7.10 -28.47 38.40
CA ALA A 1097 -7.46 -29.72 37.72
C ALA A 1097 -6.24 -30.61 37.42
N GLY A 1098 -5.02 -30.07 37.51
CA GLY A 1098 -3.75 -30.77 37.27
C GLY A 1098 -3.02 -31.28 38.52
N CYS A 1099 -3.45 -30.95 39.74
CA CYS A 1099 -2.75 -31.37 40.97
C CYS A 1099 -3.74 -31.85 42.06
N PRO A 1100 -3.59 -33.06 42.63
CA PRO A 1100 -4.43 -33.51 43.72
C PRO A 1100 -3.96 -32.86 45.03
N VAL A 1101 -4.93 -32.35 45.80
CA VAL A 1101 -4.85 -31.71 47.13
C VAL A 1101 -4.86 -30.18 47.02
N GLN A 1102 -6.07 -29.64 47.28
CA GLN A 1102 -6.57 -28.31 46.95
C GLN A 1102 -5.80 -27.14 47.53
#